data_AF-A0A0F2LW36-F1
#
_entry.id   AF-A0A0F2LW36-F1
#
_cell.length_a   1.000
_cell.length_b   1.000
_cell.length_c   1.000
_cell.angle_alpha   90.00
_cell.angle_beta   90.00
_cell.angle_gamma   90.00
#
_symmetry.space_group_name_H-M   'P 1'
#
loop_
_entity.id
_entity.type
_entity.pdbx_description
1 polymer ?
#
loop_
_entity_poly.entity_id
_entity_poly.type
_entity_poly.pdbx_seq_one_letter_code
_entity_poly.pdbx_strand_id
1 'polypeptide(L)'
;MAAAQPTPPAFVGQRRSYDGALCTVRYIGEVAGTAGGTWLGVEWDDPTRGKHDGVHKGVRYFACSQRSRPPPVVLVGDVQHPALATGPLTPASFVRPTRRADAPRTFLEAVRAKYASEATTDTDTAGGDGKTVLGGAVPGRQIVISGKVAEEVGFDKVRRQLAQIETLRVVILDGQCVVSEGEGEGPNPNAASQIQTTCPSITELDLSRNLFTDFATVAVVCRELPRLRGLRVNGNRVTVAEGRAYAGSFDGVRELAVEETYLSWAALGHLTANFPLLASLAAGSNQLTNLTPALPTASLATTLTTLNLEFNDFTALSDLANLSALAALRNLHLKGCRIAQVAADPERPPAFAFSPTLTYVDLSYNLVTSWAFVDALPDVFPGMVSLRFAHNPIYNNPNLDVASAAAMIPAATTTTTTTTPATGASAGTATTTTASTEESYMVAVGRLARLRTLNFSTISPTDRANAEMFYLSRIAKQLALVPADSAAEAAVIARHRRYAELCELYGEPTVVRHAEINPAFLEARLVQVLFALDKEGEERKAAIPKSFDMYAVKGLAGRLFGLSPQKLRLVWETGEWDPVAGIDEEDEDEDEEDDKEEEGRAREGGDKAKEVVVENKNAPADADADADANLTGRWVKREVELKDSPRQFGFCVDGMEARIRVEVR
;
A
#
# COMPACT_ATOMS: atom_id res chain seq x y z
N MET A 1 50.88 21.28 21.46
CA MET A 1 49.98 21.65 20.36
C MET A 1 50.41 20.87 19.13
N ALA A 2 49.80 19.71 18.87
CA ALA A 2 49.99 19.05 17.58
C ALA A 2 49.23 19.86 16.53
N ALA A 3 49.92 20.34 15.50
CA ALA A 3 49.30 21.01 14.38
C ALA A 3 48.28 20.04 13.76
N ALA A 4 47.00 20.45 13.68
CA ALA A 4 46.00 19.69 12.96
C ALA A 4 46.50 19.50 11.52
N GLN A 5 46.71 18.24 11.10
CA GLN A 5 47.06 17.97 9.72
C GLN A 5 45.98 18.55 8.80
N PRO A 6 46.36 19.13 7.65
CA PRO A 6 45.38 19.67 6.72
C PRO A 6 44.47 18.54 6.23
N THR A 7 43.17 18.67 6.48
CA THR A 7 42.16 17.75 5.93
C THR A 7 42.39 17.59 4.42
N PRO A 8 42.41 16.35 3.90
CA PRO A 8 42.65 16.12 2.49
C PRO A 8 41.62 16.88 1.63
N PRO A 9 42.04 17.39 0.46
CA PRO A 9 41.14 18.15 -0.41
C PRO A 9 39.95 17.28 -0.85
N ALA A 10 38.80 17.92 -1.04
CA ALA A 10 37.61 17.24 -1.53
C ALA A 10 37.84 16.65 -2.93
N PHE A 11 37.18 15.53 -3.22
CA PHE A 11 37.20 14.90 -4.55
C PHE A 11 35.79 14.53 -5.01
N VAL A 12 35.58 14.42 -6.33
CA VAL A 12 34.29 14.03 -6.91
C VAL A 12 34.01 12.56 -6.58
N GLY A 13 32.79 12.27 -6.13
CA GLY A 13 32.38 10.97 -5.59
C GLY A 13 32.57 10.86 -4.07
N GLN A 14 33.25 11.80 -3.42
CA GLN A 14 33.38 11.81 -1.96
C GLN A 14 32.01 11.98 -1.31
N ARG A 15 31.70 11.10 -0.34
CA ARG A 15 30.57 11.31 0.58
C ARG A 15 30.95 12.25 1.71
N ARG A 16 30.04 13.16 2.05
CA ARG A 16 30.18 14.11 3.17
C ARG A 16 28.86 14.23 3.92
N SER A 17 28.94 14.66 5.17
CA SER A 17 27.78 15.09 5.94
C SER A 17 27.93 16.55 6.35
N TYR A 18 26.83 17.30 6.31
CA TYR A 18 26.77 18.67 6.81
C TYR A 18 25.57 18.81 7.73
N ASP A 19 25.83 19.03 9.02
CA ASP A 19 24.79 19.18 10.03
C ASP A 19 23.85 17.95 10.07
N GLY A 20 24.44 16.75 9.97
CA GLY A 20 23.73 15.46 9.91
C GLY A 20 23.12 15.11 8.55
N ALA A 21 23.20 15.99 7.55
CA ALA A 21 22.66 15.72 6.22
C ALA A 21 23.75 15.17 5.27
N LEU A 22 23.54 13.96 4.77
CA LEU A 22 24.47 13.28 3.88
C LEU A 22 24.33 13.76 2.43
N CYS A 23 25.47 13.82 1.76
CA CYS A 23 25.56 14.20 0.35
C CYS A 23 26.77 13.56 -0.33
N THR A 24 26.73 13.56 -1.66
CA THR A 24 27.83 13.16 -2.52
C THR A 24 28.35 14.37 -3.30
N VAL A 25 29.67 14.58 -3.30
CA VAL A 25 30.30 15.62 -4.12
C VAL A 25 30.23 15.20 -5.59
N ARG A 26 29.57 16.01 -6.42
CA ARG A 26 29.40 15.77 -7.88
C ARG A 26 30.21 16.70 -8.76
N TYR A 27 30.60 17.86 -8.23
CA TYR A 27 31.34 18.87 -8.98
C TYR A 27 32.30 19.63 -8.06
N ILE A 28 33.48 19.98 -8.57
CA ILE A 28 34.45 20.85 -7.91
C ILE A 28 34.94 21.86 -8.94
N GLY A 29 34.69 23.15 -8.72
CA GLY A 29 35.10 24.19 -9.66
C GLY A 29 34.39 25.52 -9.46
N GLU A 30 34.62 26.46 -10.37
CA GLU A 30 33.97 27.76 -10.34
C GLU A 30 32.51 27.71 -10.80
N VAL A 31 31.66 28.58 -10.24
CA VAL A 31 30.24 28.66 -10.59
C VAL A 31 29.93 30.07 -11.09
N ALA A 32 29.39 30.14 -12.31
CA ALA A 32 29.11 31.38 -13.01
C ALA A 32 28.12 32.25 -12.22
N GLY A 33 28.42 33.54 -12.14
CA GLY A 33 27.58 34.52 -11.44
C GLY A 33 27.56 34.35 -9.92
N THR A 34 28.59 33.74 -9.32
CA THR A 34 28.82 33.72 -7.87
C THR A 34 30.08 34.51 -7.51
N ALA A 35 30.22 34.92 -6.23
CA ALA A 35 31.48 35.50 -5.76
C ALA A 35 32.58 34.43 -5.92
N GLY A 36 33.61 34.76 -6.72
CA GLY A 36 34.57 33.83 -7.32
C GLY A 36 35.26 32.85 -6.38
N GLY A 37 36.01 31.92 -6.97
CA GLY A 37 36.65 30.79 -6.28
C GLY A 37 35.88 29.47 -6.41
N THR A 38 36.46 28.42 -5.84
CA THR A 38 35.99 27.05 -5.97
C THR A 38 34.74 26.79 -5.13
N TRP A 39 33.80 26.03 -5.70
CA TRP A 39 32.61 25.49 -5.06
C TRP A 39 32.59 23.97 -5.12
N LEU A 40 31.93 23.36 -4.15
CA LEU A 40 31.53 21.96 -4.18
C LEU A 40 30.07 21.91 -4.64
N GLY A 41 29.82 21.35 -5.82
CA GLY A 41 28.48 20.91 -6.20
C GLY A 41 28.19 19.59 -5.52
N VAL A 42 27.19 19.56 -4.64
CA VAL A 42 26.79 18.37 -3.89
C VAL A 42 25.39 17.93 -4.29
N GLU A 43 25.16 16.63 -4.33
CA GLU A 43 23.83 16.00 -4.38
C GLU A 43 23.51 15.45 -2.99
N TRP A 44 22.44 15.92 -2.37
CA TRP A 44 21.94 15.45 -1.09
C TRP A 44 21.29 14.07 -1.25
N ASP A 45 21.46 13.21 -0.25
CA ASP A 45 20.75 11.92 -0.22
C ASP A 45 19.23 12.15 -0.09
N ASP A 46 18.81 13.14 0.69
CA ASP A 46 17.43 13.67 0.70
C ASP A 46 17.21 14.62 -0.49
N PRO A 47 16.37 14.25 -1.46
CA PRO A 47 16.21 15.03 -2.68
C PRO A 47 15.40 16.32 -2.52
N THR A 48 14.79 16.54 -1.36
CA THR A 48 14.02 17.75 -1.05
C THR A 48 14.87 18.88 -0.45
N ARG A 49 16.13 18.57 -0.07
CA ARG A 49 16.98 19.48 0.70
C ARG A 49 17.70 20.55 -0.11
N GLY A 50 17.94 20.30 -1.40
CA GLY A 50 18.76 21.20 -2.19
C GLY A 50 18.00 22.40 -2.72
N LYS A 51 18.56 22.99 -3.77
CA LYS A 51 18.12 24.26 -4.38
C LYS A 51 17.96 24.15 -5.89
N HIS A 52 18.59 23.16 -6.50
CA HIS A 52 18.58 22.91 -7.93
C HIS A 52 18.78 21.42 -8.22
N ASP A 53 18.78 21.05 -9.49
CA ASP A 53 19.04 19.70 -10.02
C ASP A 53 20.49 19.52 -10.52
N GLY A 54 21.33 20.55 -10.34
CA GLY A 54 22.68 20.64 -10.90
C GLY A 54 22.82 21.74 -11.97
N VAL A 55 21.72 22.42 -12.34
CA VAL A 55 21.76 23.69 -13.07
C VAL A 55 21.86 24.86 -12.11
N HIS A 56 22.70 25.84 -12.45
CA HIS A 56 22.64 27.16 -11.85
C HIS A 56 22.76 28.24 -12.92
N LYS A 57 21.81 29.18 -12.93
CA LYS A 57 21.72 30.27 -13.92
C LYS A 57 21.79 29.79 -15.38
N GLY A 58 21.07 28.71 -15.70
CA GLY A 58 21.01 28.15 -17.04
C GLY A 58 22.22 27.30 -17.46
N VAL A 59 23.25 27.19 -16.63
CA VAL A 59 24.43 26.35 -16.88
C VAL A 59 24.34 25.05 -16.10
N ARG A 60 24.49 23.91 -16.77
CA ARG A 60 24.55 22.58 -16.15
C ARG A 60 25.98 22.27 -15.71
N TYR A 61 26.17 22.07 -14.42
CA TYR A 61 27.47 21.72 -13.83
C TYR A 61 27.62 20.22 -13.61
N PHE A 62 26.53 19.56 -13.20
CA PHE A 62 26.48 18.12 -12.98
C PHE A 62 25.04 17.61 -13.15
N ALA A 63 24.92 16.28 -13.22
CA ALA A 63 23.65 15.57 -13.13
C ALA A 63 23.58 14.83 -11.79
N CYS A 64 22.37 14.71 -11.25
CA CYS A 64 22.11 13.96 -10.02
C CYS A 64 21.83 12.48 -10.36
N SER A 65 22.23 11.57 -9.47
CA SER A 65 21.94 10.14 -9.63
C SER A 65 20.46 9.85 -9.47
N GLN A 66 19.77 10.54 -8.56
CA GLN A 66 18.33 10.41 -8.47
C GLN A 66 17.66 10.93 -9.74
N ARG A 67 16.98 10.03 -10.46
CA ARG A 67 16.08 10.43 -11.55
C ARG A 67 14.80 11.01 -10.96
N SER A 68 14.33 12.11 -11.54
CA SER A 68 13.01 12.66 -11.22
C SER A 68 11.95 11.60 -11.51
N ARG A 69 11.38 11.03 -10.44
CA ARG A 69 10.29 10.07 -10.50
C ARG A 69 9.03 10.84 -10.94
N PRO A 70 8.48 10.67 -12.16
CA PRO A 70 7.20 11.30 -12.48
C PRO A 70 6.16 10.78 -11.49
N PRO A 71 5.35 11.66 -10.87
CA PRO A 71 4.35 11.24 -9.90
C PRO A 71 3.45 10.18 -10.53
N PRO A 72 3.05 9.14 -9.78
CA PRO A 72 2.08 8.18 -10.29
C PRO A 72 0.84 8.96 -10.73
N VAL A 73 0.40 8.70 -11.95
CA VAL A 73 -0.85 9.23 -12.46
C VAL A 73 -1.96 8.49 -11.73
N VAL A 74 -2.69 9.19 -10.85
CA VAL A 74 -3.89 8.62 -10.23
C VAL A 74 -5.05 9.01 -11.12
N LEU A 75 -5.69 8.02 -11.74
CA LEU A 75 -6.97 8.22 -12.41
C LEU A 75 -8.04 8.37 -11.31
N VAL A 76 -8.52 9.58 -11.08
CA VAL A 76 -9.73 9.83 -10.28
C VAL A 76 -10.83 10.18 -11.28
N GLY A 77 -11.62 9.19 -11.67
CA GLY A 77 -12.58 9.31 -12.78
C GLY A 77 -11.89 9.44 -14.15
N ASP A 78 -12.54 10.16 -15.09
CA ASP A 78 -12.00 10.47 -16.43
C ASP A 78 -10.94 11.58 -16.41
N VAL A 79 -10.62 12.12 -15.23
CA VAL A 79 -9.67 13.23 -15.06
C VAL A 79 -8.35 12.70 -14.53
N GLN A 80 -7.31 12.94 -15.32
CA GLN A 80 -5.94 12.58 -14.99
C GLN A 80 -5.42 13.51 -13.89
N HIS A 81 -5.48 13.07 -12.64
CA HIS A 81 -4.94 13.82 -11.51
C HIS A 81 -3.50 13.37 -11.23
N PRO A 82 -2.49 14.26 -11.35
CA PRO A 82 -1.19 13.96 -10.78
C PRO A 82 -1.37 13.72 -9.28
N ALA A 83 -0.93 12.57 -8.76
CA ALA A 83 -0.77 12.41 -7.31
C ALA A 83 0.07 13.58 -6.82
N LEU A 84 -0.43 14.33 -5.82
CA LEU A 84 0.20 15.48 -5.14
C LEU A 84 1.49 15.91 -5.83
N ALA A 85 1.39 16.90 -6.73
CA ALA A 85 2.53 17.43 -7.45
C ALA A 85 3.57 17.98 -6.45
N THR A 86 4.45 17.11 -5.96
CA THR A 86 5.69 17.51 -5.34
C THR A 86 6.43 18.29 -6.43
N GLY A 87 6.78 19.55 -6.15
CA GLY A 87 7.55 20.36 -7.08
C GLY A 87 8.79 19.62 -7.58
N PRO A 88 9.43 20.09 -8.68
CA PRO A 88 10.61 19.43 -9.22
C PRO A 88 11.63 19.18 -8.12
N LEU A 89 12.08 17.92 -8.00
CA LEU A 89 13.10 17.55 -7.02
C LEU A 89 14.34 18.41 -7.26
N THR A 90 14.83 19.02 -6.18
CA THR A 90 16.01 19.88 -6.23
C THR A 90 17.08 19.30 -5.30
N PRO A 91 17.64 18.12 -5.60
CA PRO A 91 18.54 17.41 -4.69
C PRO A 91 19.92 18.07 -4.58
N ALA A 92 20.24 19.09 -5.37
CA ALA A 92 21.60 19.62 -5.48
C ALA A 92 21.77 21.00 -4.85
N SER A 93 22.99 21.28 -4.39
CA SER A 93 23.40 22.59 -3.89
C SER A 93 24.86 22.88 -4.19
N PHE A 94 25.23 24.16 -4.28
CA PHE A 94 26.62 24.59 -4.22
C PHE A 94 27.00 24.98 -2.80
N VAL A 95 28.05 24.36 -2.28
CA VAL A 95 28.57 24.55 -0.92
C VAL A 95 30.01 25.06 -1.00
N ARG A 96 30.37 25.99 -0.12
CA ARG A 96 31.76 26.48 -0.01
C ARG A 96 32.66 25.36 0.52
N PRO A 97 33.85 25.12 -0.07
CA PRO A 97 34.82 24.17 0.48
C PRO A 97 35.22 24.45 1.93
N THR A 98 35.09 25.71 2.37
CA THR A 98 35.36 26.14 3.76
C THR A 98 34.26 25.78 4.75
N ARG A 99 33.08 25.34 4.29
CA ARG A 99 32.04 24.85 5.19
C ARG A 99 32.55 23.58 5.85
N ARG A 100 32.56 23.56 7.18
CA ARG A 100 32.98 22.40 7.96
C ARG A 100 31.97 21.26 7.76
N ALA A 101 32.45 20.10 7.30
CA ALA A 101 31.68 18.87 7.26
C ALA A 101 31.73 18.18 8.63
N ASP A 102 30.75 17.31 8.90
CA ASP A 102 30.77 16.48 10.10
C ASP A 102 31.97 15.53 10.06
N ALA A 103 32.52 15.23 11.25
CA ALA A 103 33.73 14.42 11.36
C ALA A 103 33.44 12.97 10.92
N PRO A 104 34.22 12.42 9.96
CA PRO A 104 34.14 11.00 9.65
C PRO A 104 34.61 10.18 10.85
N ARG A 105 34.09 8.96 10.97
CA ARG A 105 34.46 8.01 12.02
C ARG A 105 34.92 6.70 11.42
N THR A 106 35.77 6.01 12.16
CA THR A 106 36.04 4.59 11.94
C THR A 106 34.87 3.76 12.48
N PHE A 107 34.76 2.50 12.08
CA PHE A 107 33.71 1.60 12.59
C PHE A 107 33.72 1.53 14.13
N LEU A 108 34.90 1.31 14.73
CA LEU A 108 35.02 1.20 16.18
C LEU A 108 34.78 2.52 16.91
N GLU A 109 35.22 3.65 16.35
CA GLU A 109 34.89 4.97 16.90
C GLU A 109 33.38 5.21 16.89
N ALA A 110 32.67 4.77 15.85
CA ALA A 110 31.21 4.89 15.76
C ALA A 110 30.50 3.99 16.78
N VAL A 111 30.96 2.74 16.96
CA VAL A 111 30.43 1.84 18.01
C VAL A 111 30.65 2.44 19.39
N ARG A 112 31.87 2.85 19.72
CA ARG A 112 32.21 3.44 21.03
C ARG A 112 31.43 4.72 21.27
N ALA A 113 31.33 5.59 20.27
CA ALA A 113 30.59 6.84 20.39
C ALA A 113 29.09 6.64 20.61
N LYS A 114 28.50 5.60 20.01
CA LYS A 114 27.06 5.34 20.12
C LYS A 114 26.68 4.54 21.37
N TYR A 115 27.53 3.59 21.78
CA TYR A 115 27.18 2.63 22.84
C TYR A 115 27.99 2.81 24.14
N ALA A 116 29.17 3.43 24.11
CA ALA A 116 30.10 3.48 25.25
C ALA A 116 30.48 4.91 25.72
N SER A 117 29.95 5.97 25.10
CA SER A 117 30.38 7.36 25.32
C SER A 117 29.96 7.97 26.66
N GLU A 118 28.90 7.46 27.30
CA GLU A 118 28.37 7.99 28.57
C GLU A 118 28.65 7.08 29.78
N ALA A 119 29.16 5.86 29.56
CA ALA A 119 29.49 4.95 30.66
C ALA A 119 30.75 5.36 31.44
N THR A 120 31.53 6.31 30.93
CA THR A 120 32.79 6.79 31.53
C THR A 120 32.62 8.04 32.39
N THR A 121 31.44 8.67 32.44
CA THR A 121 31.21 9.87 33.26
C THR A 121 30.82 9.56 34.71
N ASP A 122 30.45 8.32 35.02
CA ASP A 122 29.92 7.95 36.34
C ASP A 122 30.98 7.48 37.35
N THR A 123 32.27 7.36 36.97
CA THR A 123 33.29 6.76 37.86
C THR A 123 34.33 7.70 38.48
N ASP A 124 34.44 8.99 38.14
CA ASP A 124 35.56 9.83 38.62
C ASP A 124 35.20 11.23 39.18
N THR A 125 34.00 11.45 39.71
CA THR A 125 33.70 12.70 40.46
C THR A 125 33.18 12.47 41.87
N ALA A 126 33.91 11.65 42.64
CA ALA A 126 33.85 11.67 44.09
C ALA A 126 35.20 12.14 44.67
N GLY A 127 35.49 13.44 44.52
CA GLY A 127 36.54 14.13 45.28
C GLY A 127 37.58 14.86 44.44
N GLY A 128 37.53 16.19 44.43
CA GLY A 128 38.63 17.00 43.95
C GLY A 128 38.20 18.37 43.44
N ASP A 129 38.62 19.42 44.16
CA ASP A 129 38.27 20.81 43.94
C ASP A 129 38.65 21.36 42.55
N GLY A 130 37.76 22.18 42.00
CA GLY A 130 38.02 23.38 41.21
C GLY A 130 39.19 23.42 40.21
N LYS A 131 38.81 23.57 38.93
CA LYS A 131 39.47 24.37 37.87
C LYS A 131 40.49 23.64 36.98
N THR A 132 39.99 23.14 35.84
CA THR A 132 40.69 23.23 34.53
C THR A 132 39.68 23.22 33.38
N VAL A 133 39.70 24.32 32.62
CA VAL A 133 39.10 24.45 31.29
C VAL A 133 40.02 23.75 30.30
N LEU A 134 39.49 22.89 29.42
CA LEU A 134 39.88 22.70 28.00
C LEU A 134 39.02 21.60 27.33
N GLY A 135 38.15 22.00 26.39
CA GLY A 135 37.86 21.22 25.18
C GLY A 135 36.74 20.16 25.20
N GLY A 136 35.48 20.60 25.06
CA GLY A 136 34.51 19.94 24.17
C GLY A 136 33.85 18.64 24.63
N ALA A 137 33.32 18.58 25.85
CA ALA A 137 32.28 17.61 26.19
C ALA A 137 30.91 18.19 25.80
N VAL A 138 30.12 17.47 25.00
CA VAL A 138 28.69 17.77 24.85
C VAL A 138 28.01 17.15 26.07
N PRO A 139 27.37 17.95 26.97
CA PRO A 139 26.65 17.39 28.11
C PRO A 139 25.46 16.57 27.59
N GLY A 140 25.16 15.46 28.27
CA GLY A 140 24.01 14.59 27.99
C GLY A 140 22.80 15.40 27.58
N ARG A 141 22.38 15.22 26.33
CA ARG A 141 21.42 16.09 25.67
C ARG A 141 20.05 15.77 26.28
N GLN A 142 19.57 16.60 27.21
CA GLN A 142 18.21 16.51 27.75
C GLN A 142 17.24 16.31 26.57
N ILE A 143 16.50 15.21 26.58
CA ILE A 143 15.46 14.99 25.59
C ILE A 143 14.41 16.07 25.85
N VAL A 144 14.24 17.00 24.91
CA VAL A 144 13.23 18.04 24.99
C VAL A 144 12.16 17.75 23.97
N ILE A 145 10.97 17.34 24.43
CA ILE A 145 9.80 17.09 23.60
C ILE A 145 8.88 18.30 23.77
N SER A 146 8.64 19.02 22.67
CA SER A 146 7.76 20.21 22.66
C SER A 146 8.12 21.27 23.70
N GLY A 147 9.41 21.50 23.95
CA GLY A 147 9.91 22.47 24.93
C GLY A 147 9.91 21.98 26.39
N LYS A 148 9.41 20.77 26.66
CA LYS A 148 9.49 20.13 27.98
C LYS A 148 10.65 19.14 28.02
N VAL A 149 11.42 19.17 29.10
CA VAL A 149 12.44 18.16 29.37
C VAL A 149 11.75 16.86 29.75
N ALA A 150 12.04 15.79 29.02
CA ALA A 150 11.72 14.43 29.40
C ALA A 150 12.85 13.87 30.29
N GLU A 151 12.47 13.31 31.42
CA GLU A 151 13.37 12.58 32.32
C GLU A 151 13.42 11.11 31.90
N GLU A 152 14.63 10.58 31.70
CA GLU A 152 14.82 9.19 31.30
C GLU A 152 14.90 8.29 32.53
N VAL A 153 13.77 7.73 32.96
CA VAL A 153 13.74 6.79 34.10
C VAL A 153 13.94 5.35 33.60
N GLY A 154 14.90 4.62 34.17
CA GLY A 154 15.11 3.18 33.92
C GLY A 154 16.02 2.82 32.73
N PHE A 155 16.43 3.80 31.91
CA PHE A 155 17.34 3.57 30.78
C PHE A 155 18.80 3.32 31.20
N ASP A 156 19.20 3.59 32.44
CA ASP A 156 20.57 3.37 32.94
C ASP A 156 21.02 1.93 32.88
N LYS A 157 20.10 1.00 33.13
CA LYS A 157 20.39 -0.44 33.06
C LYS A 157 20.63 -0.86 31.62
N VAL A 158 19.83 -0.33 30.69
CA VAL A 158 19.97 -0.58 29.25
C VAL A 158 21.27 0.04 28.73
N ARG A 159 21.59 1.28 29.11
CA ARG A 159 22.87 1.94 28.78
C ARG A 159 24.08 1.13 29.24
N ARG A 160 24.09 0.68 30.51
CA ARG A 160 25.19 -0.13 31.05
C ARG A 160 25.34 -1.46 30.32
N GLN A 161 24.24 -2.10 29.93
CA GLN A 161 24.27 -3.32 29.11
C GLN A 161 24.82 -3.04 27.71
N LEU A 162 24.38 -1.95 27.07
CA LEU A 162 24.83 -1.56 25.73
C LEU A 162 26.31 -1.12 25.71
N ALA A 163 26.82 -0.57 26.81
CA ALA A 163 28.23 -0.20 26.97
C ALA A 163 29.18 -1.42 27.00
N GLN A 164 28.65 -2.62 27.25
CA GLN A 164 29.39 -3.89 27.10
C GLN A 164 29.43 -4.28 25.62
N ILE A 165 30.23 -3.55 24.85
CA ILE A 165 30.31 -3.66 23.39
C ILE A 165 30.65 -5.08 22.90
N GLU A 166 31.33 -5.87 23.72
CA GLU A 166 31.69 -7.27 23.45
C GLU A 166 30.48 -8.23 23.42
N THR A 167 29.39 -7.83 24.09
CA THR A 167 28.14 -8.61 24.19
C THR A 167 27.12 -8.25 23.11
N LEU A 168 27.33 -7.14 22.39
CA LEU A 168 26.38 -6.62 21.40
C LEU A 168 26.17 -7.62 20.27
N ARG A 169 24.90 -7.96 20.04
CA ARG A 169 24.46 -8.81 18.92
C ARG A 169 23.88 -8.01 17.76
N VAL A 170 23.18 -6.93 18.08
CA VAL A 170 22.58 -6.03 17.09
C VAL A 170 23.28 -4.70 17.21
N VAL A 171 23.94 -4.26 16.14
CA VAL A 171 24.68 -2.99 16.10
C VAL A 171 24.10 -2.14 14.99
N ILE A 172 23.49 -1.02 15.37
CA ILE A 172 22.96 -0.03 14.45
C ILE A 172 23.92 1.15 14.40
N LEU A 173 24.54 1.41 13.26
CA LEU A 173 25.42 2.56 13.00
C LEU A 173 24.90 3.42 11.85
N ASP A 174 23.58 3.39 11.64
CA ASP A 174 22.91 4.27 10.69
C ASP A 174 23.23 5.75 10.96
N GLY A 175 23.63 6.47 9.92
CA GLY A 175 23.93 7.90 9.99
C GLY A 175 25.18 8.28 10.81
N GLN A 176 26.03 7.33 11.21
CA GLN A 176 27.15 7.59 12.13
C GLN A 176 28.42 8.12 11.46
N CYS A 177 28.35 8.48 10.18
CA CYS A 177 29.48 8.99 9.39
C CYS A 177 30.67 8.02 9.30
N VAL A 178 30.42 6.71 9.31
CA VAL A 178 31.46 5.68 9.17
C VAL A 178 32.10 5.75 7.78
N VAL A 179 33.43 5.79 7.71
CA VAL A 179 34.18 5.85 6.44
C VAL A 179 35.20 4.72 6.29
N SER A 180 35.64 4.10 7.37
CA SER A 180 36.69 3.07 7.39
C SER A 180 36.52 2.06 8.53
N GLU A 181 37.30 0.98 8.47
CA GLU A 181 37.21 -0.19 9.35
C GLU A 181 37.87 -0.04 10.74
N GLY A 182 38.93 0.77 10.91
CA GLY A 182 39.76 0.74 12.13
C GLY A 182 40.33 2.08 12.57
N GLU A 183 40.82 2.16 13.82
CA GLU A 183 41.44 3.35 14.41
C GLU A 183 42.84 3.63 13.84
N GLY A 184 43.00 4.80 13.20
CA GLY A 184 44.30 5.33 12.76
C GLY A 184 44.30 5.80 11.29
N GLU A 185 44.92 6.96 11.05
CA GLU A 185 45.20 7.46 9.70
C GLU A 185 46.30 6.59 9.04
N GLY A 186 45.91 5.81 8.03
CA GLY A 186 46.82 5.15 7.09
C GLY A 186 46.64 3.63 7.00
N PRO A 187 47.11 3.00 5.90
CA PRO A 187 47.13 1.55 5.78
C PRO A 187 48.20 1.01 6.74
N ASN A 188 47.81 0.69 7.97
CA ASN A 188 48.66 -0.07 8.88
C ASN A 188 48.36 -1.57 8.70
N PRO A 189 49.16 -2.31 7.91
CA PRO A 189 48.95 -3.74 7.68
C PRO A 189 49.16 -4.61 8.94
N ASN A 190 49.68 -4.03 10.03
CA ASN A 190 49.86 -4.71 11.33
C ASN A 190 48.78 -4.36 12.36
N ALA A 191 47.79 -3.53 12.01
CA ALA A 191 46.56 -3.42 12.80
C ALA A 191 45.69 -4.65 12.51
N ALA A 192 46.08 -5.81 13.05
CA ALA A 192 45.18 -6.95 13.15
C ALA A 192 43.86 -6.43 13.73
N SER A 193 42.77 -6.59 12.98
CA SER A 193 41.53 -5.85 13.20
C SER A 193 41.02 -6.03 14.63
N GLN A 194 40.98 -4.93 15.37
CA GLN A 194 40.40 -4.89 16.72
C GLN A 194 38.89 -5.12 16.69
N ILE A 195 38.24 -5.17 15.52
CA ILE A 195 36.79 -5.34 15.41
C ILE A 195 36.36 -6.68 15.99
N GLN A 196 37.01 -7.78 15.59
CA GLN A 196 36.62 -9.11 16.05
C GLN A 196 36.82 -9.27 17.56
N THR A 197 37.91 -8.70 18.10
CA THR A 197 38.20 -8.78 19.54
C THR A 197 37.32 -7.87 20.38
N THR A 198 36.95 -6.69 19.85
CA THR A 198 36.11 -5.70 20.54
C THR A 198 34.63 -6.07 20.47
N CYS A 199 34.17 -6.61 19.33
CA CYS A 199 32.76 -6.88 19.05
C CYS A 199 32.54 -8.32 18.50
N PRO A 200 32.91 -9.38 19.24
CA PRO A 200 32.88 -10.77 18.75
C PRO A 200 31.46 -11.33 18.53
N SER A 201 30.44 -10.69 19.10
CA SER A 201 29.10 -11.25 19.23
C SER A 201 28.10 -10.74 18.19
N ILE A 202 28.49 -9.82 17.30
CA ILE A 202 27.58 -9.19 16.34
C ILE A 202 26.99 -10.23 15.38
N THR A 203 25.66 -10.27 15.32
CA THR A 203 24.86 -11.09 14.40
C THR A 203 24.09 -10.23 13.41
N GLU A 204 23.73 -9.00 13.77
CA GLU A 204 22.99 -8.05 12.94
C GLU A 204 23.74 -6.72 12.90
N LEU A 205 24.05 -6.24 11.71
CA LEU A 205 24.78 -4.99 11.51
C LEU A 205 24.03 -4.07 10.54
N ASP A 206 23.74 -2.85 10.99
CA ASP A 206 23.20 -1.80 10.16
C ASP A 206 24.25 -0.69 9.96
N LEU A 207 24.74 -0.58 8.73
CA LEU A 207 25.68 0.41 8.22
C LEU A 207 25.01 1.37 7.23
N SER A 208 23.68 1.51 7.29
CA SER A 208 22.93 2.40 6.40
C SER A 208 23.39 3.86 6.53
N ARG A 209 23.28 4.63 5.43
CA ARG A 209 23.50 6.08 5.41
C ARG A 209 24.81 6.51 6.09
N ASN A 210 25.94 5.93 5.67
CA ASN A 210 27.28 6.26 6.20
C ASN A 210 28.11 7.00 5.13
N LEU A 211 29.45 7.03 5.19
CA LEU A 211 30.30 7.78 4.23
C LEU A 211 31.05 6.85 3.25
N PHE A 212 30.58 5.62 3.06
CA PHE A 212 31.22 4.65 2.16
C PHE A 212 31.11 5.03 0.69
N THR A 213 32.25 5.04 -0.01
CA THR A 213 32.32 5.25 -1.47
C THR A 213 32.57 3.97 -2.25
N ASP A 214 33.18 2.95 -1.62
CA ASP A 214 33.45 1.62 -2.19
C ASP A 214 32.91 0.56 -1.23
N PHE A 215 32.23 -0.46 -1.76
CA PHE A 215 31.67 -1.54 -0.96
C PHE A 215 32.74 -2.41 -0.28
N ALA A 216 33.98 -2.40 -0.77
CA ALA A 216 35.07 -3.18 -0.18
C ALA A 216 35.36 -2.80 1.28
N THR A 217 35.19 -1.53 1.66
CA THR A 217 35.33 -1.11 3.06
C THR A 217 34.30 -1.80 3.95
N VAL A 218 33.06 -1.93 3.48
CA VAL A 218 32.00 -2.68 4.19
C VAL A 218 32.39 -4.15 4.30
N ALA A 219 32.91 -4.75 3.22
CA ALA A 219 33.36 -6.13 3.23
C ALA A 219 34.48 -6.38 4.25
N VAL A 220 35.45 -5.47 4.37
CA VAL A 220 36.52 -5.57 5.38
C VAL A 220 35.97 -5.57 6.80
N VAL A 221 34.99 -4.71 7.11
CA VAL A 221 34.31 -4.74 8.42
C VAL A 221 33.61 -6.07 8.65
N CYS A 222 32.85 -6.56 7.67
CA CYS A 222 32.04 -7.77 7.81
C CYS A 222 32.88 -9.05 7.94
N ARG A 223 34.06 -9.10 7.31
CA ARG A 223 34.99 -10.23 7.43
C ARG A 223 35.41 -10.51 8.87
N GLU A 224 35.43 -9.48 9.71
CA GLU A 224 35.84 -9.56 11.12
C GLU A 224 34.67 -9.95 12.04
N LEU A 225 33.48 -10.21 11.47
CA LEU A 225 32.25 -10.54 12.17
C LEU A 225 31.76 -11.94 11.78
N PRO A 226 32.40 -13.03 12.26
CA PRO A 226 32.10 -14.40 11.82
C PRO A 226 30.68 -14.89 12.17
N ARG A 227 30.00 -14.20 13.09
CA ARG A 227 28.63 -14.50 13.51
C ARG A 227 27.57 -13.69 12.77
N LEU A 228 27.95 -12.81 11.84
CA LEU A 228 27.03 -11.97 11.09
C LEU A 228 26.03 -12.80 10.28
N ARG A 229 24.75 -12.44 10.36
CA ARG A 229 23.61 -13.07 9.69
C ARG A 229 22.77 -12.07 8.92
N GLY A 230 22.56 -10.86 9.45
CA GLY A 230 21.90 -9.77 8.73
C GLY A 230 22.79 -8.55 8.57
N LEU A 231 22.77 -7.99 7.35
CA LEU A 231 23.52 -6.80 6.97
C LEU A 231 22.59 -5.79 6.30
N ARG A 232 22.53 -4.56 6.82
CA ARG A 232 21.85 -3.44 6.16
C ARG A 232 22.86 -2.39 5.76
N VAL A 233 22.79 -1.93 4.52
CA VAL A 233 23.66 -0.90 3.95
C VAL A 233 22.84 0.12 3.14
N ASN A 234 21.57 0.31 3.52
CA ASN A 234 20.61 1.15 2.81
C ASN A 234 21.11 2.61 2.70
N GLY A 235 20.73 3.31 1.65
CA GLY A 235 21.03 4.75 1.49
C GLY A 235 22.52 5.09 1.31
N ASN A 236 23.42 4.11 1.18
CA ASN A 236 24.82 4.36 0.82
C ASN A 236 24.99 4.59 -0.68
N ARG A 237 26.04 5.32 -1.08
CA ARG A 237 26.37 5.61 -2.51
C ARG A 237 27.69 4.94 -2.88
N VAL A 238 27.68 3.61 -2.80
CA VAL A 238 28.86 2.75 -2.97
C VAL A 238 29.06 2.31 -4.41
N THR A 239 30.32 2.14 -4.80
CA THR A 239 30.68 1.41 -6.01
C THR A 239 30.84 -0.09 -5.71
N VAL A 240 30.40 -0.93 -6.65
CA VAL A 240 30.62 -2.38 -6.63
C VAL A 240 31.38 -2.74 -7.90
N ALA A 241 32.63 -3.18 -7.75
CA ALA A 241 33.45 -3.58 -8.88
C ALA A 241 32.99 -4.94 -9.45
N GLU A 242 32.87 -5.01 -10.77
CA GLU A 242 32.53 -6.24 -11.50
C GLU A 242 33.52 -7.37 -11.18
N GLY A 243 32.99 -8.55 -10.88
CA GLY A 243 33.78 -9.75 -10.58
C GLY A 243 34.63 -9.69 -9.29
N ARG A 244 34.54 -8.62 -8.49
CA ARG A 244 35.29 -8.52 -7.24
C ARG A 244 34.76 -9.52 -6.21
N ALA A 245 35.63 -10.42 -5.79
CA ALA A 245 35.34 -11.38 -4.74
C ALA A 245 35.66 -10.77 -3.36
N TYR A 246 34.72 -10.92 -2.42
CA TYR A 246 34.85 -10.54 -1.01
C TYR A 246 34.93 -11.81 -0.15
N ALA A 247 35.89 -12.68 -0.46
CA ALA A 247 36.02 -14.00 0.17
C ALA A 247 36.03 -13.92 1.71
N GLY A 248 35.22 -14.77 2.36
CA GLY A 248 35.11 -14.86 3.81
C GLY A 248 34.35 -13.70 4.47
N SER A 249 33.88 -12.70 3.72
CA SER A 249 33.23 -11.52 4.30
C SER A 249 31.74 -11.75 4.61
N PHE A 250 31.08 -12.65 3.88
CA PHE A 250 29.62 -12.82 3.93
C PHE A 250 29.15 -14.27 3.99
N ASP A 251 30.04 -15.22 4.31
CA ASP A 251 29.77 -16.67 4.27
C ASP A 251 28.58 -17.09 5.14
N GLY A 252 28.33 -16.37 6.24
CA GLY A 252 27.22 -16.62 7.16
C GLY A 252 25.97 -15.77 6.93
N VAL A 253 26.02 -14.76 6.05
CA VAL A 253 24.95 -13.76 5.90
C VAL A 253 23.77 -14.34 5.14
N ARG A 254 22.57 -14.18 5.71
CA ARG A 254 21.29 -14.68 5.21
C ARG A 254 20.33 -13.57 4.81
N GLU A 255 20.51 -12.37 5.38
CA GLU A 255 19.66 -11.22 5.11
C GLU A 255 20.52 -10.03 4.67
N LEU A 256 20.21 -9.47 3.51
CA LEU A 256 20.88 -8.29 2.96
C LEU A 256 19.87 -7.22 2.59
N ALA A 257 20.03 -6.02 3.14
CA ALA A 257 19.30 -4.83 2.70
C ALA A 257 20.25 -3.83 2.03
N VAL A 258 19.96 -3.49 0.77
CA VAL A 258 20.71 -2.62 -0.14
C VAL A 258 19.77 -1.64 -0.84
N GLU A 259 18.78 -1.16 -0.08
CA GLU A 259 17.74 -0.26 -0.55
C GLU A 259 18.24 1.17 -0.70
N GLU A 260 17.64 1.91 -1.64
CA GLU A 260 17.97 3.32 -1.85
C GLU A 260 19.47 3.56 -2.07
N THR A 261 20.18 2.62 -2.67
CA THR A 261 21.62 2.72 -2.99
C THR A 261 21.88 3.17 -4.43
N TYR A 262 20.87 3.05 -5.29
CA TYR A 262 20.93 3.24 -6.75
C TYR A 262 21.92 2.33 -7.45
N LEU A 263 22.22 1.18 -6.85
CA LEU A 263 22.95 0.13 -7.53
C LEU A 263 22.10 -0.40 -8.69
N SER A 264 22.73 -0.54 -9.85
CA SER A 264 22.11 -1.22 -10.99
C SER A 264 21.89 -2.70 -10.68
N TRP A 265 20.98 -3.34 -11.40
CA TRP A 265 20.75 -4.78 -11.25
C TRP A 265 22.01 -5.62 -11.48
N ALA A 266 22.84 -5.25 -12.45
CA ALA A 266 24.14 -5.89 -12.68
C ALA A 266 25.07 -5.78 -11.46
N ALA A 267 25.19 -4.59 -10.87
CA ALA A 267 26.00 -4.36 -9.68
C ALA A 267 25.47 -5.17 -8.47
N LEU A 268 24.15 -5.23 -8.30
CA LEU A 268 23.52 -6.10 -7.30
C LEU A 268 23.82 -7.58 -7.54
N GLY A 269 23.90 -8.03 -8.80
CA GLY A 269 24.31 -9.38 -9.15
C GLY A 269 25.76 -9.70 -8.81
N HIS A 270 26.68 -8.78 -9.07
CA HIS A 270 28.08 -8.93 -8.63
C HIS A 270 28.21 -8.94 -7.10
N LEU A 271 27.42 -8.12 -6.41
CA LEU A 271 27.41 -8.07 -4.96
C LEU A 271 26.90 -9.38 -4.36
N THR A 272 25.69 -9.79 -4.76
CA THR A 272 24.99 -10.98 -4.22
C THR A 272 25.69 -12.30 -4.54
N ALA A 273 26.53 -12.34 -5.58
CA ALA A 273 27.41 -13.49 -5.85
C ALA A 273 28.37 -13.83 -4.68
N ASN A 274 28.60 -12.90 -3.75
CA ASN A 274 29.43 -13.10 -2.57
C ASN A 274 28.66 -13.62 -1.33
N PHE A 275 27.34 -13.86 -1.43
CA PHE A 275 26.49 -14.26 -0.31
C PHE A 275 25.93 -15.68 -0.53
N PRO A 276 26.70 -16.74 -0.19
CA PRO A 276 26.35 -18.11 -0.57
C PRO A 276 25.12 -18.69 0.16
N LEU A 277 24.70 -18.07 1.27
CA LEU A 277 23.56 -18.50 2.09
C LEU A 277 22.40 -17.49 2.10
N LEU A 278 22.37 -16.55 1.14
CA LEU A 278 21.40 -15.47 1.14
C LEU A 278 19.97 -15.99 0.98
N ALA A 279 19.13 -15.76 1.98
CA ALA A 279 17.73 -16.19 2.01
C ALA A 279 16.75 -15.03 1.78
N SER A 280 17.13 -13.80 2.15
CA SER A 280 16.33 -12.59 2.00
C SER A 280 17.16 -11.44 1.42
N LEU A 281 16.65 -10.81 0.36
CA LEU A 281 17.25 -9.63 -0.26
C LEU A 281 16.22 -8.50 -0.33
N ALA A 282 16.56 -7.35 0.28
CA ALA A 282 15.83 -6.09 0.10
C ALA A 282 16.61 -5.15 -0.80
N ALA A 283 16.05 -4.88 -1.98
CA ALA A 283 16.62 -4.03 -3.03
C ALA A 283 15.58 -3.00 -3.54
N GLY A 284 14.73 -2.53 -2.64
CA GLY A 284 13.74 -1.49 -2.91
C GLY A 284 14.35 -0.11 -3.17
N SER A 285 13.55 0.78 -3.77
CA SER A 285 13.91 2.18 -4.02
C SER A 285 15.22 2.41 -4.79
N ASN A 286 15.60 1.48 -5.67
CA ASN A 286 16.86 1.54 -6.44
C ASN A 286 16.68 2.05 -7.88
N GLN A 287 15.47 2.46 -8.27
CA GLN A 287 15.14 2.95 -9.62
C GLN A 287 15.37 1.89 -10.72
N LEU A 288 15.19 0.63 -10.36
CA LEU A 288 15.32 -0.49 -11.31
C LEU A 288 14.12 -0.51 -12.25
N THR A 289 14.36 -0.55 -13.55
CA THR A 289 13.31 -0.61 -14.57
C THR A 289 13.14 -2.00 -15.18
N ASN A 290 14.20 -2.82 -15.13
CA ASN A 290 14.19 -4.22 -15.53
C ASN A 290 15.30 -4.99 -14.80
N LEU A 291 15.21 -6.31 -14.82
CA LEU A 291 16.15 -7.20 -14.15
C LEU A 291 17.12 -7.86 -15.13
N THR A 292 17.80 -7.07 -15.97
CA THR A 292 18.81 -7.54 -16.93
C THR A 292 20.21 -7.07 -16.51
N PRO A 293 21.27 -7.91 -16.59
CA PRO A 293 21.28 -9.32 -17.01
C PRO A 293 20.67 -10.27 -15.97
N ALA A 294 20.49 -11.54 -16.34
CA ALA A 294 20.18 -12.58 -15.37
C ALA A 294 21.27 -12.65 -14.29
N LEU A 295 20.89 -12.83 -13.03
CA LEU A 295 21.83 -12.96 -11.93
C LEU A 295 22.71 -14.21 -12.11
N PRO A 296 23.92 -14.25 -11.53
CA PRO A 296 24.69 -15.48 -11.37
C PRO A 296 23.91 -16.44 -10.45
N THR A 297 23.08 -17.29 -11.05
CA THR A 297 21.97 -17.96 -10.36
C THR A 297 22.34 -19.22 -9.59
N ALA A 298 23.56 -19.76 -9.71
CA ALA A 298 23.86 -21.09 -9.18
C ALA A 298 23.59 -21.24 -7.67
N SER A 299 23.98 -20.24 -6.85
CA SER A 299 23.69 -20.27 -5.40
C SER A 299 22.32 -19.68 -5.07
N LEU A 300 21.99 -18.49 -5.61
CA LEU A 300 20.75 -17.77 -5.29
C LEU A 300 19.49 -18.52 -5.69
N ALA A 301 19.52 -19.29 -6.78
CA ALA A 301 18.35 -20.04 -7.25
C ALA A 301 17.82 -21.05 -6.22
N THR A 302 18.68 -21.53 -5.33
CA THR A 302 18.35 -22.54 -4.32
C THR A 302 18.21 -21.98 -2.91
N THR A 303 18.71 -20.77 -2.65
CA THR A 303 18.78 -20.18 -1.31
C THR A 303 17.81 -19.03 -1.10
N LEU A 304 17.58 -18.20 -2.14
CA LEU A 304 16.80 -16.99 -2.00
C LEU A 304 15.30 -17.31 -1.92
N THR A 305 14.69 -17.00 -0.78
CA THR A 305 13.27 -17.28 -0.48
C THR A 305 12.42 -16.02 -0.47
N THR A 306 13.01 -14.86 -0.15
CA THR A 306 12.30 -13.58 -0.08
C THR A 306 13.06 -12.53 -0.87
N LEU A 307 12.36 -11.84 -1.76
CA LEU A 307 12.90 -10.75 -2.55
C LEU A 307 11.98 -9.53 -2.47
N ASN A 308 12.51 -8.44 -1.92
CA ASN A 308 11.85 -7.15 -1.87
C ASN A 308 12.43 -6.23 -2.96
N LEU A 309 11.57 -5.81 -3.88
CA LEU A 309 11.84 -4.90 -4.99
C LEU A 309 10.89 -3.70 -4.99
N GLU A 310 10.35 -3.35 -3.82
CA GLU A 310 9.37 -2.27 -3.67
C GLU A 310 9.91 -0.92 -4.17
N PHE A 311 9.02 -0.06 -4.63
CA PHE A 311 9.34 1.32 -5.03
C PHE A 311 10.44 1.45 -6.10
N ASN A 312 10.60 0.43 -6.94
CA ASN A 312 11.36 0.51 -8.18
C ASN A 312 10.48 1.00 -9.34
N ASP A 313 11.00 1.01 -10.56
CA ASP A 313 10.37 1.62 -11.74
C ASP A 313 9.88 0.58 -12.77
N PHE A 314 9.58 -0.65 -12.34
CA PHE A 314 9.01 -1.70 -13.21
C PHE A 314 7.61 -1.32 -13.72
N THR A 315 7.37 -1.54 -15.01
CA THR A 315 6.10 -1.19 -15.68
C THR A 315 5.30 -2.40 -16.11
N ALA A 316 5.97 -3.55 -16.29
CA ALA A 316 5.35 -4.83 -16.60
C ALA A 316 5.90 -5.98 -15.75
N LEU A 317 5.11 -7.03 -15.56
CA LEU A 317 5.60 -8.26 -14.88
C LEU A 317 6.76 -8.91 -15.66
N SER A 318 6.79 -8.76 -16.99
CA SER A 318 7.87 -9.25 -17.84
C SER A 318 9.23 -8.63 -17.56
N ASP A 319 9.26 -7.43 -16.96
CA ASP A 319 10.51 -6.78 -16.54
C ASP A 319 11.26 -7.62 -15.48
N LEU A 320 10.53 -8.54 -14.83
CA LEU A 320 10.99 -9.42 -13.77
C LEU A 320 11.30 -10.85 -14.25
N ALA A 321 11.20 -11.14 -15.55
CA ALA A 321 11.21 -12.51 -16.08
C ALA A 321 12.46 -13.33 -15.68
N ASN A 322 13.61 -12.68 -15.47
CA ASN A 322 14.85 -13.34 -15.03
C ASN A 322 14.78 -13.93 -13.61
N LEU A 323 13.78 -13.57 -12.81
CA LEU A 323 13.53 -14.18 -11.50
C LEU A 323 12.88 -15.57 -11.59
N SER A 324 12.36 -15.97 -12.77
CA SER A 324 11.79 -17.31 -12.98
C SER A 324 12.78 -18.44 -12.69
N ALA A 325 14.08 -18.16 -12.78
CA ALA A 325 15.15 -19.11 -12.44
C ALA A 325 15.30 -19.34 -10.93
N LEU A 326 14.68 -18.54 -10.07
CA LEU A 326 14.78 -18.66 -8.61
C LEU A 326 13.80 -19.70 -8.07
N ALA A 327 14.19 -20.97 -8.12
CA ALA A 327 13.35 -22.09 -7.74
C ALA A 327 12.98 -22.12 -6.25
N ALA A 328 13.75 -21.49 -5.36
CA ALA A 328 13.46 -21.42 -3.92
C ALA A 328 12.58 -20.22 -3.50
N LEU A 329 12.28 -19.29 -4.41
CA LEU A 329 11.60 -18.04 -4.08
C LEU A 329 10.15 -18.30 -3.62
N ARG A 330 9.76 -17.72 -2.48
CA ARG A 330 8.44 -17.87 -1.84
C ARG A 330 7.67 -16.56 -1.69
N ASN A 331 8.39 -15.46 -1.49
CA ASN A 331 7.84 -14.14 -1.24
C ASN A 331 8.46 -13.13 -2.20
N LEU A 332 7.61 -12.44 -2.97
CA LEU A 332 8.02 -11.39 -3.88
C LEU A 332 7.26 -10.09 -3.57
N HIS A 333 7.98 -9.04 -3.20
CA HIS A 333 7.39 -7.74 -2.90
C HIS A 333 7.65 -6.75 -4.03
N LEU A 334 6.57 -6.26 -4.65
CA LEU A 334 6.56 -5.32 -5.79
C LEU A 334 5.66 -4.11 -5.51
N LYS A 335 5.44 -3.79 -4.23
CA LYS A 335 4.63 -2.65 -3.81
C LYS A 335 5.19 -1.37 -4.39
N GLY A 336 4.31 -0.50 -4.88
CA GLY A 336 4.69 0.88 -5.20
C GLY A 336 5.66 1.00 -6.38
N CYS A 337 5.72 0.00 -7.26
CA CYS A 337 6.47 0.07 -8.52
C CYS A 337 5.70 0.95 -9.51
N ARG A 338 5.43 0.48 -10.74
CA ARG A 338 4.51 1.08 -11.73
C ARG A 338 3.87 0.03 -12.63
N ILE A 339 3.70 -1.18 -12.12
CA ILE A 339 3.24 -2.30 -12.93
C ILE A 339 1.81 -2.02 -13.39
N ALA A 340 1.63 -1.96 -14.70
CA ALA A 340 0.32 -1.73 -15.33
C ALA A 340 -0.07 -2.89 -16.25
N GLN A 341 0.92 -3.66 -16.72
CA GLN A 341 0.73 -4.70 -17.74
C GLN A 341 1.48 -5.98 -17.35
N VAL A 342 1.06 -7.12 -17.92
CA VAL A 342 1.76 -8.40 -17.74
C VAL A 342 3.03 -8.44 -18.59
N ALA A 343 2.92 -7.96 -19.83
CA ALA A 343 3.98 -7.93 -20.82
C ALA A 343 4.28 -6.48 -21.23
N ALA A 344 5.56 -6.13 -21.36
CA ALA A 344 5.97 -4.84 -21.92
C ALA A 344 5.62 -4.72 -23.42
N ASP A 345 5.58 -5.85 -24.14
CA ASP A 345 5.11 -5.96 -25.52
C ASP A 345 3.84 -6.83 -25.57
N PRO A 346 2.65 -6.24 -25.76
CA PRO A 346 1.39 -6.98 -25.83
C PRO A 346 1.29 -7.93 -27.04
N GLU A 347 1.99 -7.65 -28.14
CA GLU A 347 1.96 -8.50 -29.34
C GLU A 347 2.86 -9.73 -29.22
N ARG A 348 3.81 -9.68 -28.28
CA ARG A 348 4.72 -10.78 -27.96
C ARG A 348 4.57 -11.16 -26.49
N PRO A 349 3.46 -11.83 -26.11
CA PRO A 349 3.26 -12.25 -24.74
C PRO A 349 4.44 -13.14 -24.31
N PRO A 350 5.16 -12.79 -23.25
CA PRO A 350 6.33 -13.51 -22.82
C PRO A 350 5.88 -14.87 -22.26
N ALA A 351 6.45 -15.94 -22.80
CA ALA A 351 6.34 -17.27 -22.20
C ALA A 351 7.26 -17.32 -20.96
N PHE A 352 6.85 -16.69 -19.87
CA PHE A 352 7.52 -16.80 -18.57
C PHE A 352 6.51 -17.12 -17.48
N ALA A 353 6.92 -17.98 -16.57
CA ALA A 353 6.19 -18.31 -15.36
C ALA A 353 7.20 -18.42 -14.23
N PHE A 354 6.82 -17.94 -13.05
CA PHE A 354 7.60 -18.14 -11.85
C PHE A 354 7.47 -19.58 -11.35
N SER A 355 8.44 -20.00 -10.55
CA SER A 355 8.38 -21.30 -9.86
C SER A 355 7.09 -21.42 -9.03
N PRO A 356 6.43 -22.59 -8.99
CA PRO A 356 5.29 -22.84 -8.11
C PRO A 356 5.58 -22.72 -6.61
N THR A 357 6.85 -22.57 -6.22
CA THR A 357 7.26 -22.26 -4.85
C THR A 357 6.92 -20.82 -4.44
N LEU A 358 6.69 -19.92 -5.39
CA LEU A 358 6.31 -18.53 -5.14
C LEU A 358 4.84 -18.46 -4.72
N THR A 359 4.62 -18.31 -3.41
CA THR A 359 3.30 -18.38 -2.78
C THR A 359 2.73 -17.02 -2.41
N TYR A 360 3.58 -16.03 -2.16
CA TYR A 360 3.20 -14.67 -1.75
C TYR A 360 3.70 -13.64 -2.77
N VAL A 361 2.78 -12.79 -3.26
CA VAL A 361 3.10 -11.68 -4.16
C VAL A 361 2.46 -10.40 -3.63
N ASP A 362 3.26 -9.34 -3.47
CA ASP A 362 2.74 -7.99 -3.18
C ASP A 362 2.75 -7.12 -4.44
N LEU A 363 1.58 -6.84 -4.99
CA LEU A 363 1.35 -5.93 -6.13
C LEU A 363 0.57 -4.68 -5.71
N SER A 364 0.51 -4.35 -4.42
CA SER A 364 -0.21 -3.17 -3.94
C SER A 364 0.44 -1.86 -4.44
N TYR A 365 -0.35 -0.79 -4.53
CA TYR A 365 0.12 0.53 -5.00
C TYR A 365 0.79 0.50 -6.39
N ASN A 366 0.28 -0.33 -7.30
CA ASN A 366 0.69 -0.34 -8.70
C ASN A 366 -0.35 0.38 -9.59
N LEU A 367 -0.22 0.27 -10.91
CA LEU A 367 -1.00 1.04 -11.89
C LEU A 367 -1.91 0.13 -12.72
N VAL A 368 -2.40 -0.96 -12.13
CA VAL A 368 -3.25 -1.92 -12.84
C VAL A 368 -4.67 -1.35 -13.03
N THR A 369 -5.13 -1.33 -14.28
CA THR A 369 -6.43 -0.75 -14.68
C THR A 369 -7.43 -1.75 -15.27
N SER A 370 -7.09 -3.05 -15.35
CA SER A 370 -7.92 -4.07 -16.00
C SER A 370 -7.93 -5.39 -15.24
N TRP A 371 -9.09 -6.05 -15.18
CA TRP A 371 -9.21 -7.40 -14.63
C TRP A 371 -8.51 -8.47 -15.49
N ALA A 372 -8.27 -8.21 -16.78
CA ALA A 372 -7.50 -9.12 -17.63
C ALA A 372 -6.05 -9.31 -17.12
N PHE A 373 -5.48 -8.28 -16.47
CA PHE A 373 -4.20 -8.41 -15.77
C PHE A 373 -4.30 -9.41 -14.62
N VAL A 374 -5.39 -9.35 -13.84
CA VAL A 374 -5.64 -10.25 -12.70
C VAL A 374 -5.87 -11.68 -13.18
N ASP A 375 -6.62 -11.86 -14.26
CA ASP A 375 -6.90 -13.18 -14.84
C ASP A 375 -5.65 -13.88 -15.40
N ALA A 376 -4.59 -13.12 -15.73
CA ALA A 376 -3.30 -13.64 -16.18
C ALA A 376 -2.34 -13.99 -15.03
N LEU A 377 -2.59 -13.52 -13.80
CA LEU A 377 -1.73 -13.80 -12.65
C LEU A 377 -1.53 -15.30 -12.38
N PRO A 378 -2.52 -16.20 -12.53
CA PRO A 378 -2.30 -17.63 -12.35
C PRO A 378 -1.29 -18.25 -13.33
N ASP A 379 -1.14 -17.68 -14.53
CA ASP A 379 -0.18 -18.18 -15.53
C ASP A 379 1.23 -17.68 -15.23
N VAL A 380 1.35 -16.44 -14.73
CA VAL A 380 2.63 -15.85 -14.31
C VAL A 380 3.09 -16.45 -12.97
N PHE A 381 2.17 -16.63 -12.03
CA PHE A 381 2.44 -17.06 -10.65
C PHE A 381 1.65 -18.34 -10.29
N PRO A 382 2.03 -19.50 -10.85
CA PRO A 382 1.28 -20.74 -10.69
C PRO A 382 1.21 -21.27 -9.24
N GLY A 383 2.09 -20.79 -8.36
CA GLY A 383 2.12 -21.13 -6.92
C GLY A 383 1.34 -20.18 -6.01
N MET A 384 0.84 -19.06 -6.53
CA MET A 384 0.33 -17.95 -5.72
C MET A 384 -0.91 -18.35 -4.92
N VAL A 385 -0.83 -18.16 -3.60
CA VAL A 385 -1.93 -18.35 -2.65
C VAL A 385 -2.16 -17.13 -1.77
N SER A 386 -1.24 -16.17 -1.73
CA SER A 386 -1.39 -14.91 -1.01
C SER A 386 -1.06 -13.73 -1.92
N LEU A 387 -1.97 -12.76 -1.99
CA LEU A 387 -1.84 -11.58 -2.86
C LEU A 387 -2.14 -10.31 -2.07
N ARG A 388 -1.27 -9.31 -2.21
CA ARG A 388 -1.61 -7.91 -1.90
C ARG A 388 -1.86 -7.18 -3.21
N PHE A 389 -3.01 -6.53 -3.32
CA PHE A 389 -3.43 -5.90 -4.57
C PHE A 389 -4.18 -4.57 -4.35
N ALA A 390 -4.39 -4.17 -3.09
CA ALA A 390 -4.99 -2.89 -2.75
C ALA A 390 -4.25 -1.69 -3.39
N HIS A 391 -4.97 -0.59 -3.56
CA HIS A 391 -4.46 0.65 -4.14
C HIS A 391 -3.97 0.54 -5.59
N ASN A 392 -4.53 -0.39 -6.35
CA ASN A 392 -4.50 -0.34 -7.82
C ASN A 392 -5.76 0.36 -8.34
N PRO A 393 -5.70 1.12 -9.46
CA PRO A 393 -6.87 1.75 -10.05
C PRO A 393 -8.08 0.81 -10.24
N ILE A 394 -7.87 -0.40 -10.75
CA ILE A 394 -8.93 -1.40 -10.92
C ILE A 394 -9.51 -1.91 -9.58
N TYR A 395 -8.71 -1.91 -8.52
CA TYR A 395 -9.17 -2.32 -7.19
C TYR A 395 -9.93 -1.20 -6.46
N ASN A 396 -9.60 0.07 -6.73
CA ASN A 396 -10.35 1.20 -6.17
C ASN A 396 -11.66 1.44 -6.94
N ASN A 397 -11.70 1.08 -8.23
CA ASN A 397 -12.88 1.13 -9.08
C ASN A 397 -13.03 -0.17 -9.87
N PRO A 398 -13.80 -1.16 -9.38
CA PRO A 398 -13.93 -2.47 -10.03
C PRO A 398 -14.65 -2.42 -11.38
N ASN A 399 -15.34 -1.31 -11.71
CA ASN A 399 -16.04 -1.08 -12.98
C ASN A 399 -15.18 -0.38 -14.05
N LEU A 400 -13.91 -0.08 -13.75
CA LEU A 400 -13.03 0.70 -14.64
C LEU A 400 -12.85 0.08 -16.03
N ASP A 401 -12.86 -1.25 -16.13
CA ASP A 401 -12.69 -1.99 -17.38
C ASP A 401 -13.94 -2.01 -18.27
N VAL A 402 -15.12 -1.77 -17.69
CA VAL A 402 -16.41 -1.68 -18.40
C VAL A 402 -16.59 -0.29 -19.03
N ALA A 403 -16.21 0.77 -18.32
CA ALA A 403 -16.23 2.14 -18.82
C ALA A 403 -15.30 2.33 -20.04
N SER A 404 -14.12 1.71 -20.01
CA SER A 404 -13.19 1.70 -21.15
C SER A 404 -13.71 0.92 -22.36
N ALA A 405 -14.56 -0.10 -22.16
CA ALA A 405 -15.12 -0.91 -23.24
C ALA A 405 -16.31 -0.22 -23.92
N ALA A 406 -17.15 0.52 -23.17
CA ALA A 406 -18.23 1.32 -23.72
C ALA A 406 -17.72 2.44 -24.67
N ALA A 407 -16.52 2.96 -24.43
CA ALA A 407 -15.87 3.94 -25.30
C ALA A 407 -15.32 3.36 -26.62
N MET A 408 -15.19 2.03 -26.74
CA MET A 408 -14.68 1.34 -27.94
C MET A 408 -15.78 0.85 -28.89
N ILE A 409 -17.06 1.04 -28.56
CA ILE A 409 -18.16 0.75 -29.49
C ILE A 409 -18.18 1.87 -30.55
N PRO A 410 -18.07 1.57 -31.86
CA PRO A 410 -18.18 2.61 -32.88
C PRO A 410 -19.58 3.22 -32.78
N ALA A 411 -19.64 4.52 -32.53
CA ALA A 411 -20.90 5.26 -32.53
C ALA A 411 -21.57 5.09 -33.90
N ALA A 412 -22.63 4.28 -33.95
CA ALA A 412 -23.52 4.26 -35.10
C ALA A 412 -24.19 5.63 -35.17
N THR A 413 -23.99 6.27 -36.31
CA THR A 413 -24.51 7.56 -36.77
C THR A 413 -25.83 7.95 -36.10
N THR A 414 -25.78 8.89 -35.15
CA THR A 414 -26.95 9.68 -34.78
C THR A 414 -26.55 11.12 -34.63
N THR A 415 -27.28 11.95 -35.35
CA THR A 415 -27.03 13.35 -35.67
C THR A 415 -26.95 14.23 -34.42
N THR A 416 -25.96 15.11 -34.44
CA THR A 416 -25.71 16.22 -33.53
C THR A 416 -26.95 17.02 -33.17
N THR A 417 -27.26 17.13 -31.88
CA THR A 417 -27.81 18.36 -31.31
C THR A 417 -27.04 18.71 -30.05
N THR A 418 -26.45 19.90 -30.09
CA THR A 418 -25.65 20.56 -29.07
C THR A 418 -26.51 20.86 -27.85
N THR A 419 -26.15 20.34 -26.68
CA THR A 419 -26.57 20.94 -25.41
C THR A 419 -25.48 20.76 -24.37
N THR A 420 -25.03 21.88 -23.86
CA THR A 420 -23.98 22.11 -22.86
C THR A 420 -24.24 21.31 -21.58
N PRO A 421 -23.24 20.65 -20.96
CA PRO A 421 -23.43 20.08 -19.63
C PRO A 421 -23.33 21.19 -18.59
N ALA A 422 -24.41 21.36 -17.81
CA ALA A 422 -24.43 22.20 -16.64
C ALA A 422 -23.59 21.56 -15.53
N THR A 423 -22.71 22.37 -14.95
CA THR A 423 -21.96 22.13 -13.73
C THR A 423 -22.88 21.87 -12.55
N GLY A 424 -22.73 20.73 -11.88
CA GLY A 424 -23.52 20.42 -10.68
C GLY A 424 -23.18 19.07 -10.05
N ALA A 425 -21.91 18.76 -9.82
CA ALA A 425 -21.53 17.66 -8.94
C ALA A 425 -21.46 18.20 -7.49
N SER A 426 -22.54 17.96 -6.75
CA SER A 426 -22.60 18.14 -5.30
C SER A 426 -21.62 17.16 -4.66
N ALA A 427 -20.71 17.70 -3.83
CA ALA A 427 -19.88 16.93 -2.92
C ALA A 427 -20.77 16.04 -2.04
N GLY A 428 -20.68 14.73 -2.25
CA GLY A 428 -21.33 13.69 -1.46
C GLY A 428 -20.31 13.04 -0.54
N THR A 429 -20.70 12.98 0.72
CA THR A 429 -20.01 12.57 1.94
C THR A 429 -19.31 11.18 1.87
N ALA A 430 -18.28 11.00 2.70
CA ALA A 430 -17.28 9.92 2.72
C ALA A 430 -17.77 8.48 3.06
N THR A 431 -18.99 8.10 2.70
CA THR A 431 -19.60 6.78 2.97
C THR A 431 -19.50 5.77 1.82
N THR A 432 -18.93 6.14 0.66
CA THR A 432 -18.93 5.29 -0.56
C THR A 432 -17.67 4.45 -0.74
N THR A 433 -16.59 4.71 0.02
CA THR A 433 -15.28 4.09 -0.20
C THR A 433 -15.17 2.65 0.31
N THR A 434 -15.93 2.29 1.35
CA THR A 434 -15.90 0.95 1.95
C THR A 434 -16.64 -0.07 1.08
N ALA A 435 -17.82 0.29 0.56
CA ALA A 435 -18.59 -0.55 -0.35
C ALA A 435 -17.82 -0.89 -1.64
N SER A 436 -17.08 0.07 -2.22
CA SER A 436 -16.29 -0.20 -3.43
C SER A 436 -15.10 -1.14 -3.16
N THR A 437 -14.49 -1.08 -1.97
CA THR A 437 -13.39 -1.98 -1.62
C THR A 437 -13.83 -3.42 -1.35
N GLU A 438 -15.04 -3.60 -0.81
CA GLU A 438 -15.64 -4.92 -0.59
C GLU A 438 -16.03 -5.57 -1.93
N GLU A 439 -16.66 -4.83 -2.84
CA GLU A 439 -16.93 -5.33 -4.20
C GLU A 439 -15.64 -5.79 -4.91
N SER A 440 -14.58 -4.98 -4.85
CA SER A 440 -13.29 -5.33 -5.46
C SER A 440 -12.65 -6.56 -4.83
N TYR A 441 -12.80 -6.73 -3.52
CA TYR A 441 -12.37 -7.95 -2.82
C TYR A 441 -13.11 -9.17 -3.39
N MET A 442 -14.44 -9.11 -3.46
CA MET A 442 -15.28 -10.20 -3.96
C MET A 442 -14.98 -10.54 -5.41
N VAL A 443 -14.80 -9.53 -6.29
CA VAL A 443 -14.42 -9.76 -7.69
C VAL A 443 -13.04 -10.41 -7.80
N ALA A 444 -12.05 -9.95 -7.03
CA ALA A 444 -10.71 -10.53 -7.05
C ALA A 444 -10.70 -12.00 -6.57
N VAL A 445 -11.42 -12.29 -5.48
CA VAL A 445 -11.56 -13.67 -4.95
C VAL A 445 -12.30 -14.56 -5.95
N GLY A 446 -13.40 -14.10 -6.52
CA GLY A 446 -14.17 -14.84 -7.54
C GLY A 446 -13.37 -15.15 -8.81
N ARG A 447 -12.39 -14.30 -9.16
CA ARG A 447 -11.49 -14.52 -10.31
C ARG A 447 -10.31 -15.44 -10.01
N LEU A 448 -9.86 -15.54 -8.76
CA LEU A 448 -8.62 -16.23 -8.38
C LEU A 448 -8.88 -17.47 -7.50
N ALA A 449 -9.19 -18.60 -8.14
CA ALA A 449 -9.62 -19.86 -7.51
C ALA A 449 -8.71 -20.38 -6.38
N ARG A 450 -7.40 -20.16 -6.46
CA ARG A 450 -6.39 -20.72 -5.53
C ARG A 450 -5.99 -19.78 -4.40
N LEU A 451 -6.47 -18.53 -4.43
CA LEU A 451 -6.08 -17.50 -3.47
C LEU A 451 -6.63 -17.83 -2.08
N ARG A 452 -5.79 -17.84 -1.04
CA ARG A 452 -6.14 -18.09 0.36
C ARG A 452 -6.09 -16.83 1.22
N THR A 453 -5.27 -15.85 0.85
CA THR A 453 -5.16 -14.56 1.52
C THR A 453 -5.20 -13.44 0.49
N LEU A 454 -6.04 -12.44 0.71
CA LEU A 454 -6.10 -11.22 -0.10
C LEU A 454 -6.01 -10.00 0.82
N ASN A 455 -5.04 -9.13 0.58
CA ASN A 455 -4.87 -7.89 1.36
C ASN A 455 -4.78 -8.09 2.88
N PHE A 456 -4.08 -9.16 3.31
CA PHE A 456 -3.96 -9.65 4.70
C PHE A 456 -5.20 -10.36 5.28
N SER A 457 -6.36 -10.29 4.63
CA SER A 457 -7.53 -11.05 5.05
C SER A 457 -7.46 -12.50 4.56
N THR A 458 -7.73 -13.44 5.46
CA THR A 458 -7.88 -14.87 5.11
C THR A 458 -9.22 -15.09 4.44
N ILE A 459 -9.25 -15.87 3.36
CA ILE A 459 -10.46 -16.20 2.61
C ILE A 459 -11.00 -17.54 3.13
N SER A 460 -12.09 -17.51 3.89
CA SER A 460 -12.78 -18.73 4.32
C SER A 460 -13.50 -19.42 3.14
N PRO A 461 -13.91 -20.68 3.27
CA PRO A 461 -14.75 -21.35 2.27
C PRO A 461 -16.06 -20.59 1.99
N THR A 462 -16.66 -20.02 3.03
CA THR A 462 -17.88 -19.20 2.92
C THR A 462 -17.63 -17.92 2.15
N ASP A 463 -16.53 -17.21 2.45
CA ASP A 463 -16.17 -15.98 1.71
C ASP A 463 -15.97 -16.27 0.23
N ARG A 464 -15.32 -17.40 -0.10
CA ARG A 464 -15.11 -17.82 -1.49
C ARG A 464 -16.42 -18.10 -2.20
N ALA A 465 -17.31 -18.88 -1.59
CA ALA A 465 -18.61 -19.18 -2.19
C ALA A 465 -19.42 -17.90 -2.44
N ASN A 466 -19.45 -16.99 -1.46
CA ASN A 466 -20.12 -15.70 -1.59
C ASN A 466 -19.50 -14.84 -2.71
N ALA A 467 -18.17 -14.77 -2.77
CA ALA A 467 -17.43 -14.01 -3.78
C ALA A 467 -17.66 -14.55 -5.20
N GLU A 468 -17.68 -15.87 -5.36
CA GLU A 468 -17.92 -16.54 -6.63
C GLU A 468 -19.35 -16.35 -7.14
N MET A 469 -20.35 -16.47 -6.25
CA MET A 469 -21.75 -16.18 -6.57
C MET A 469 -21.96 -14.70 -6.93
N PHE A 470 -21.37 -13.79 -6.15
CA PHE A 470 -21.38 -12.36 -6.45
C PHE A 470 -20.77 -12.09 -7.83
N TYR A 471 -19.61 -12.69 -8.12
CA TYR A 471 -18.93 -12.54 -9.39
C TYR A 471 -19.76 -13.07 -10.57
N LEU A 472 -20.40 -14.24 -10.43
CA LEU A 472 -21.37 -14.74 -11.44
C LEU A 472 -22.53 -13.77 -11.68
N SER A 473 -23.10 -13.20 -10.62
CA SER A 473 -24.18 -12.21 -10.74
C SER A 473 -23.74 -10.97 -11.52
N ARG A 474 -22.47 -10.56 -11.36
CA ARG A 474 -21.86 -9.45 -12.08
C ARG A 474 -21.66 -9.78 -13.56
N ILE A 475 -21.26 -11.01 -13.88
CA ILE A 475 -21.16 -11.48 -15.28
C ILE A 475 -22.55 -11.46 -15.93
N ALA A 476 -23.59 -11.95 -15.25
CA ALA A 476 -24.96 -11.91 -15.76
C ALA A 476 -25.46 -10.48 -16.05
N LYS A 477 -25.11 -9.50 -15.20
CA LYS A 477 -25.37 -8.09 -15.49
C LYS A 477 -24.68 -7.62 -16.77
N GLN A 478 -23.45 -8.07 -17.06
CA GLN A 478 -22.77 -7.75 -18.32
C GLN A 478 -23.41 -8.43 -19.53
N LEU A 479 -23.82 -9.70 -19.39
CA LEU A 479 -24.53 -10.45 -20.44
C LEU A 479 -25.91 -9.85 -20.74
N ALA A 480 -26.54 -9.22 -19.76
CA ALA A 480 -27.82 -8.54 -19.93
C ALA A 480 -27.72 -7.26 -20.78
N LEU A 481 -26.52 -6.66 -20.88
CA LEU A 481 -26.26 -5.44 -21.66
C LEU A 481 -25.98 -5.72 -23.15
N VAL A 482 -25.84 -6.99 -23.55
CA VAL A 482 -25.55 -7.39 -24.92
C VAL A 482 -26.66 -8.29 -25.47
N PRO A 483 -26.93 -8.26 -26.79
CA PRO A 483 -27.92 -9.13 -27.40
C PRO A 483 -27.58 -10.61 -27.17
N ALA A 484 -28.61 -11.42 -26.92
CA ALA A 484 -28.48 -12.87 -26.80
C ALA A 484 -27.96 -13.49 -28.10
N ASP A 485 -27.21 -14.59 -27.99
CA ASP A 485 -26.67 -15.40 -29.09
C ASP A 485 -25.81 -14.59 -30.07
N SER A 486 -25.18 -13.51 -29.58
CA SER A 486 -24.38 -12.58 -30.38
C SER A 486 -22.88 -12.79 -30.16
N ALA A 487 -22.09 -12.32 -31.13
CA ALA A 487 -20.63 -12.27 -30.97
C ALA A 487 -20.20 -11.41 -29.76
N ALA A 488 -21.03 -10.44 -29.35
CA ALA A 488 -20.79 -9.62 -28.17
C ALA A 488 -21.00 -10.41 -26.86
N GLU A 489 -21.99 -11.30 -26.81
CA GLU A 489 -22.18 -12.21 -25.66
C GLU A 489 -20.98 -13.16 -25.50
N ALA A 490 -20.54 -13.78 -26.60
CA ALA A 490 -19.35 -14.63 -26.60
C ALA A 490 -18.10 -13.86 -26.17
N ALA A 491 -17.96 -12.59 -26.57
CA ALA A 491 -16.86 -11.73 -26.16
C ALA A 491 -16.89 -11.39 -24.66
N VAL A 492 -18.08 -11.17 -24.07
CA VAL A 492 -18.22 -10.99 -22.62
C VAL A 492 -17.77 -12.26 -21.89
N ILE A 493 -18.30 -13.43 -22.27
CA ILE A 493 -17.92 -14.71 -21.65
C ILE A 493 -16.40 -14.94 -21.73
N ALA A 494 -15.80 -14.67 -22.89
CA ALA A 494 -14.36 -14.85 -23.11
C ALA A 494 -13.47 -13.97 -22.20
N ARG A 495 -13.99 -12.86 -21.65
CA ARG A 495 -13.27 -12.00 -20.68
C ARG A 495 -13.24 -12.56 -19.26
N HIS A 496 -13.99 -13.64 -18.99
CA HIS A 496 -14.13 -14.22 -17.67
C HIS A 496 -13.59 -15.64 -17.66
N ARG A 497 -12.28 -15.77 -17.35
CA ARG A 497 -11.54 -17.05 -17.37
C ARG A 497 -12.24 -18.20 -16.64
N ARG A 498 -12.90 -17.91 -15.52
CA ARG A 498 -13.57 -18.90 -14.66
C ARG A 498 -15.06 -19.09 -14.94
N TYR A 499 -15.64 -18.47 -15.96
CA TYR A 499 -17.10 -18.51 -16.17
C TYR A 499 -17.63 -19.94 -16.29
N ALA A 500 -17.03 -20.77 -17.14
CA ALA A 500 -17.45 -22.17 -17.32
C ALA A 500 -17.35 -22.98 -16.02
N GLU A 501 -16.21 -22.90 -15.33
CA GLU A 501 -15.98 -23.56 -14.03
C GLU A 501 -17.02 -23.14 -12.99
N LEU A 502 -17.34 -21.84 -12.91
CA LEU A 502 -18.30 -21.32 -11.95
C LEU A 502 -19.75 -21.73 -12.29
N CYS A 503 -20.09 -21.83 -13.57
CA CYS A 503 -21.40 -22.35 -14.00
C CYS A 503 -21.55 -23.84 -13.65
N GLU A 504 -20.48 -24.62 -13.72
CA GLU A 504 -20.50 -26.03 -13.28
C GLU A 504 -20.72 -26.16 -11.77
N LEU A 505 -20.15 -25.25 -10.97
CA LEU A 505 -20.25 -25.26 -9.51
C LEU A 505 -21.59 -24.76 -8.98
N TYR A 506 -22.13 -23.69 -9.57
CA TYR A 506 -23.27 -22.94 -9.03
C TYR A 506 -24.49 -22.86 -9.96
N GLY A 507 -24.36 -23.36 -11.20
CA GLY A 507 -25.35 -23.22 -12.26
C GLY A 507 -25.16 -21.96 -13.10
N GLU A 508 -25.80 -21.94 -14.27
CA GLU A 508 -25.81 -20.76 -15.13
C GLU A 508 -26.59 -19.62 -14.46
N PRO A 509 -26.06 -18.39 -14.45
CA PRO A 509 -26.74 -17.29 -13.80
C PRO A 509 -27.94 -16.84 -14.65
N THR A 510 -29.03 -16.46 -13.99
CA THR A 510 -30.23 -15.97 -14.70
C THR A 510 -29.97 -14.60 -15.32
N VAL A 511 -29.95 -14.52 -16.66
CA VAL A 511 -29.74 -13.26 -17.40
C VAL A 511 -31.09 -12.67 -17.80
N VAL A 512 -31.53 -11.63 -17.07
CA VAL A 512 -32.75 -10.88 -17.40
C VAL A 512 -32.39 -9.74 -18.36
N ARG A 513 -32.68 -9.94 -19.66
CA ARG A 513 -32.51 -8.92 -20.70
C ARG A 513 -33.77 -8.08 -20.78
N HIS A 514 -33.73 -6.86 -20.28
CA HIS A 514 -34.81 -5.91 -20.54
C HIS A 514 -34.64 -5.35 -21.95
N ALA A 515 -35.64 -5.49 -22.81
CA ALA A 515 -35.67 -4.81 -24.10
C ALA A 515 -35.57 -3.29 -23.84
N GLU A 516 -34.68 -2.59 -24.56
CA GLU A 516 -34.62 -1.13 -24.51
C GLU A 516 -35.99 -0.56 -24.92
N ILE A 517 -36.80 -0.19 -23.93
CA ILE A 517 -38.08 0.48 -24.17
C ILE A 517 -37.73 1.93 -24.50
N ASN A 518 -37.97 2.33 -25.74
CA ASN A 518 -37.81 3.70 -26.19
C ASN A 518 -38.60 4.67 -25.26
N PRO A 519 -37.92 5.61 -24.57
CA PRO A 519 -38.54 6.48 -23.57
C PRO A 519 -39.62 7.43 -24.14
N ALA A 520 -39.80 7.49 -25.46
CA ALA A 520 -40.85 8.25 -26.13
C ALA A 520 -42.25 7.61 -26.10
N PHE A 521 -42.38 6.31 -25.80
CA PHE A 521 -43.67 5.61 -25.78
C PHE A 521 -44.36 5.63 -24.41
N LEU A 522 -45.70 5.70 -24.37
CA LEU A 522 -46.48 5.71 -23.12
C LEU A 522 -46.24 4.45 -22.27
N GLU A 523 -45.94 3.32 -22.91
CA GLU A 523 -45.54 2.06 -22.24
C GLU A 523 -44.25 2.20 -21.42
N ALA A 524 -43.34 3.11 -21.79
CA ALA A 524 -42.11 3.40 -21.02
C ALA A 524 -42.37 4.16 -19.71
N ARG A 525 -43.61 4.62 -19.48
CA ARG A 525 -44.01 5.44 -18.32
C ARG A 525 -45.00 4.72 -17.40
N LEU A 526 -45.39 3.50 -17.74
CA LEU A 526 -46.29 2.67 -16.94
C LEU A 526 -45.46 1.64 -16.18
N VAL A 527 -45.65 1.59 -14.87
CA VAL A 527 -45.16 0.51 -14.01
C VAL A 527 -46.24 -0.56 -13.94
N GLN A 528 -45.91 -1.79 -14.26
CA GLN A 528 -46.80 -2.92 -14.04
C GLN A 528 -46.79 -3.29 -12.56
N VAL A 529 -47.92 -3.07 -11.89
CA VAL A 529 -48.05 -3.30 -10.45
C VAL A 529 -48.91 -4.52 -10.21
N LEU A 530 -48.36 -5.47 -9.47
CA LEU A 530 -49.10 -6.61 -8.92
C LEU A 530 -49.44 -6.31 -7.47
N PHE A 531 -50.71 -6.03 -7.19
CA PHE A 531 -51.19 -5.90 -5.82
C PHE A 531 -51.60 -7.27 -5.28
N ALA A 532 -51.16 -7.62 -4.07
CA ALA A 532 -51.52 -8.85 -3.37
C ALA A 532 -52.13 -8.54 -2.01
N LEU A 533 -53.34 -9.05 -1.72
CA LEU A 533 -54.00 -8.85 -0.44
C LEU A 533 -53.50 -9.87 0.60
N ASP A 534 -52.97 -9.38 1.71
CA ASP A 534 -52.20 -10.14 2.72
C ASP A 534 -52.94 -11.33 3.39
N LYS A 535 -54.27 -11.42 3.29
CA LYS A 535 -55.08 -12.42 4.02
C LYS A 535 -55.92 -13.38 3.17
N GLU A 536 -56.04 -13.14 1.86
CA GLU A 536 -56.90 -13.96 0.98
C GLU A 536 -56.16 -14.52 -0.24
N GLY A 537 -54.90 -14.14 -0.45
CA GLY A 537 -54.13 -14.54 -1.64
C GLY A 537 -54.68 -13.97 -2.95
N GLU A 538 -55.64 -13.03 -2.87
CA GLU A 538 -56.16 -12.34 -4.05
C GLU A 538 -55.10 -11.39 -4.62
N GLU A 539 -54.77 -11.62 -5.88
CA GLU A 539 -53.86 -10.75 -6.65
C GLU A 539 -54.63 -10.00 -7.73
N ARG A 540 -54.26 -8.72 -7.94
CA ARG A 540 -54.80 -7.86 -9.00
C ARG A 540 -53.66 -7.10 -9.67
N LYS A 541 -53.66 -7.09 -11.00
CA LYS A 541 -52.66 -6.37 -11.81
C LYS A 541 -53.20 -5.02 -12.26
N ALA A 542 -52.35 -4.00 -12.26
CA ALA A 542 -52.67 -2.68 -12.80
C ALA A 542 -51.43 -2.02 -13.40
N ALA A 543 -51.59 -1.36 -14.54
CA ALA A 543 -50.56 -0.51 -15.13
C ALA A 543 -50.71 0.92 -14.57
N ILE A 544 -49.70 1.40 -13.84
CA ILE A 544 -49.74 2.68 -13.12
C ILE A 544 -48.73 3.65 -13.73
N PRO A 545 -49.13 4.86 -14.17
CA PRO A 545 -48.18 5.87 -14.61
C PRO A 545 -47.21 6.29 -13.50
N LYS A 546 -45.92 6.40 -13.83
CA LYS A 546 -44.88 6.89 -12.90
C LYS A 546 -45.20 8.25 -12.26
N SER A 547 -46.00 9.07 -12.94
CA SER A 547 -46.43 10.39 -12.46
C SER A 547 -47.59 10.38 -11.47
N PHE A 548 -48.22 9.23 -11.18
CA PHE A 548 -49.25 9.14 -10.13
C PHE A 548 -48.63 9.45 -8.77
N ASP A 549 -49.32 10.22 -7.94
CA ASP A 549 -48.94 10.36 -6.54
C ASP A 549 -49.39 9.15 -5.70
N MET A 550 -48.90 9.06 -4.45
CA MET A 550 -49.19 7.90 -3.62
C MET A 550 -50.65 7.85 -3.15
N TYR A 551 -51.37 8.98 -3.14
CA TYR A 551 -52.81 8.99 -2.89
C TYR A 551 -53.60 8.33 -4.04
N ALA A 552 -53.23 8.61 -5.29
CA ALA A 552 -53.85 8.03 -6.47
C ALA A 552 -53.59 6.52 -6.56
N VAL A 553 -52.36 6.07 -6.24
CA VAL A 553 -52.01 4.65 -6.20
C VAL A 553 -52.79 3.92 -5.09
N LYS A 554 -52.89 4.51 -3.89
CA LYS A 554 -53.66 3.95 -2.77
C LYS A 554 -55.16 3.93 -3.03
N GLY A 555 -55.69 4.96 -3.69
CA GLY A 555 -57.06 5.02 -4.16
C GLY A 555 -57.37 3.99 -5.25
N LEU A 556 -56.39 3.66 -6.11
CA LEU A 556 -56.50 2.59 -7.09
C LEU A 556 -56.51 1.22 -6.41
N ALA A 557 -55.59 0.96 -5.48
CA ALA A 557 -55.56 -0.27 -4.70
C ALA A 557 -56.89 -0.49 -3.95
N GLY A 558 -57.43 0.54 -3.29
CA GLY A 558 -58.73 0.44 -2.63
C GLY A 558 -59.88 0.10 -3.56
N ARG A 559 -59.92 0.68 -4.76
CA ARG A 559 -60.93 0.32 -5.77
C ARG A 559 -60.79 -1.11 -6.28
N LEU A 560 -59.57 -1.61 -6.46
CA LEU A 560 -59.31 -2.96 -6.98
C LEU A 560 -59.79 -4.06 -6.03
N PHE A 561 -59.75 -3.81 -4.71
CA PHE A 561 -60.17 -4.76 -3.68
C PHE A 561 -61.51 -4.38 -3.00
N GLY A 562 -62.17 -3.30 -3.43
CA GLY A 562 -63.42 -2.84 -2.81
C GLY A 562 -63.27 -2.33 -1.38
N LEU A 563 -62.07 -1.86 -1.01
CA LEU A 563 -61.71 -1.41 0.33
C LEU A 563 -61.55 0.11 0.40
N SER A 564 -61.83 0.69 1.57
CA SER A 564 -61.59 2.12 1.80
C SER A 564 -60.08 2.41 1.80
N PRO A 565 -59.57 3.35 0.97
CA PRO A 565 -58.15 3.69 0.94
C PRO A 565 -57.57 4.13 2.28
N GLN A 566 -58.39 4.66 3.19
CA GLN A 566 -57.96 5.08 4.54
C GLN A 566 -57.60 3.89 5.45
N LYS A 567 -58.09 2.69 5.13
CA LYS A 567 -57.84 1.45 5.88
C LYS A 567 -56.79 0.57 5.22
N LEU A 568 -56.01 1.11 4.28
CA LEU A 568 -54.99 0.34 3.56
C LEU A 568 -53.59 0.78 3.95
N ARG A 569 -52.67 -0.18 3.95
CA ARG A 569 -51.23 0.02 4.00
C ARG A 569 -50.62 -0.70 2.81
N LEU A 570 -49.70 -0.02 2.12
CA LEU A 570 -49.05 -0.53 0.92
C LEU A 570 -47.57 -0.77 1.22
N VAL A 571 -47.10 -1.99 0.99
CA VAL A 571 -45.71 -2.39 1.20
C VAL A 571 -45.15 -2.90 -0.13
N TRP A 572 -44.10 -2.27 -0.63
CA TRP A 572 -43.40 -2.71 -1.83
C TRP A 572 -42.35 -3.76 -1.47
N GLU A 573 -42.43 -4.91 -2.12
CA GLU A 573 -41.44 -5.98 -2.02
C GLU A 573 -40.36 -5.76 -3.08
N THR A 574 -39.18 -5.26 -2.70
CA THR A 574 -38.17 -4.79 -3.68
C THR A 574 -37.47 -5.93 -4.42
N GLY A 575 -37.47 -7.14 -3.85
CA GLY A 575 -36.72 -8.28 -4.39
C GLY A 575 -35.24 -8.28 -4.05
N GLU A 576 -34.75 -7.19 -3.45
CA GLU A 576 -33.39 -7.08 -2.91
C GLU A 576 -33.31 -7.75 -1.54
N TRP A 577 -32.15 -8.31 -1.21
CA TRP A 577 -31.88 -8.92 0.08
C TRP A 577 -30.95 -8.00 0.85
N ASP A 578 -31.37 -7.57 2.04
CA ASP A 578 -30.53 -6.81 2.96
C ASP A 578 -30.00 -7.77 4.03
N PRO A 579 -28.73 -7.64 4.46
CA PRO A 579 -28.24 -8.35 5.62
C PRO A 579 -28.94 -7.79 6.87
N VAL A 580 -29.44 -8.67 7.75
CA VAL A 580 -29.93 -8.22 9.07
C VAL A 580 -28.74 -7.72 9.86
N ALA A 581 -28.73 -6.42 10.19
CA ALA A 581 -27.74 -5.85 11.09
C ALA A 581 -27.90 -6.53 12.46
N GLY A 582 -26.96 -7.43 12.77
CA GLY A 582 -26.60 -7.70 14.15
C GLY A 582 -26.00 -6.41 14.71
N ILE A 583 -26.44 -6.02 15.89
CA ILE A 583 -25.86 -4.90 16.62
C ILE A 583 -24.47 -5.38 17.05
N ASP A 584 -23.44 -5.00 16.30
CA ASP A 584 -22.07 -4.99 16.80
C ASP A 584 -21.83 -3.58 17.36
N GLU A 585 -22.30 -3.35 18.58
CA GLU A 585 -21.69 -2.37 19.48
C GLU A 585 -21.40 -3.09 20.80
N GLU A 586 -20.19 -2.83 21.30
CA GLU A 586 -19.64 -3.23 22.60
C GLU A 586 -18.95 -4.61 22.63
N ASP A 587 -17.70 -4.63 22.16
CA ASP A 587 -16.56 -5.29 22.83
C ASP A 587 -15.29 -4.48 22.49
N GLU A 588 -15.29 -3.19 22.87
CA GLU A 588 -14.06 -2.48 23.20
C GLU A 588 -13.79 -2.77 24.68
N ASP A 589 -13.10 -3.87 24.98
CA ASP A 589 -12.48 -4.06 26.29
C ASP A 589 -11.25 -3.15 26.36
N GLU A 590 -11.44 -2.00 26.99
CA GLU A 590 -10.41 -1.23 27.68
C GLU A 590 -9.90 -2.05 28.88
N ASP A 591 -8.62 -2.44 28.84
CA ASP A 591 -7.84 -2.54 30.08
C ASP A 591 -7.25 -1.14 30.36
N GLU A 592 -7.92 -0.40 31.25
CA GLU A 592 -7.41 0.81 31.90
C GLU A 592 -6.24 0.49 32.83
N GLU A 593 -5.27 1.41 32.91
CA GLU A 593 -4.77 1.90 34.22
C GLU A 593 -4.23 3.34 34.08
N ASP A 594 -5.06 4.28 34.57
CA ASP A 594 -4.78 5.44 35.43
C ASP A 594 -3.70 6.49 35.06
N ASP A 595 -4.10 7.75 34.82
CA ASP A 595 -4.38 8.73 35.89
C ASP A 595 -4.57 10.19 35.37
N LYS A 596 -5.73 10.75 35.71
CA LYS A 596 -6.14 12.14 36.06
C LYS A 596 -5.22 13.34 35.73
N GLU A 597 -5.79 14.39 35.14
CA GLU A 597 -6.18 15.62 35.88
C GLU A 597 -6.99 16.64 35.05
N GLU A 598 -7.91 17.29 35.78
CA GLU A 598 -8.89 18.33 35.44
C GLU A 598 -8.40 19.52 34.59
N GLU A 599 -9.29 20.04 33.74
CA GLU A 599 -9.56 21.48 33.72
C GLU A 599 -11.03 21.77 33.32
N GLY A 600 -11.74 22.45 34.21
CA GLY A 600 -13.17 22.69 34.09
C GLY A 600 -13.56 23.84 33.16
N ARG A 601 -14.82 23.84 32.75
CA ARG A 601 -15.61 25.08 32.59
C ARG A 601 -17.10 24.79 32.54
N ALA A 602 -17.80 25.45 33.46
CA ALA A 602 -19.25 25.48 33.62
C ALA A 602 -19.99 26.03 32.39
N ARG A 603 -21.22 25.54 32.18
CA ARG A 603 -22.43 26.39 32.09
C ARG A 603 -23.72 25.55 32.12
N GLU A 604 -24.66 26.05 32.91
CA GLU A 604 -26.00 25.53 33.24
C GLU A 604 -27.05 25.70 32.14
N GLY A 605 -28.14 24.92 32.29
CA GLY A 605 -29.48 25.15 31.74
C GLY A 605 -29.86 24.07 30.73
N GLY A 606 -30.70 23.06 30.99
CA GLY A 606 -31.81 22.94 31.92
C GLY A 606 -33.12 23.12 31.14
N ASP A 607 -33.74 22.04 30.65
CA ASP A 607 -35.19 21.84 30.77
C ASP A 607 -35.64 20.40 30.47
N LYS A 608 -36.82 20.08 31.01
CA LYS A 608 -37.34 18.76 31.39
C LYS A 608 -38.13 17.99 30.32
N ALA A 609 -38.38 16.73 30.68
CA ALA A 609 -39.57 15.91 30.42
C ALA A 609 -39.62 15.21 29.04
N LYS A 610 -40.07 13.96 28.89
CA LYS A 610 -40.96 13.14 29.71
C LYS A 610 -40.83 11.67 29.30
N GLU A 611 -40.82 10.83 30.33
CA GLU A 611 -41.04 9.39 30.34
C GLU A 611 -42.46 9.03 29.84
N VAL A 612 -42.58 8.00 28.98
CA VAL A 612 -43.78 7.13 28.92
C VAL A 612 -43.33 5.70 28.65
N VAL A 613 -43.38 4.91 29.73
CA VAL A 613 -43.39 3.45 29.76
C VAL A 613 -44.71 2.94 29.17
N VAL A 614 -44.66 1.93 28.30
CA VAL A 614 -45.74 0.93 28.18
C VAL A 614 -45.14 -0.46 27.95
N GLU A 615 -45.16 -1.27 29.01
CA GLU A 615 -45.09 -2.73 28.97
C GLU A 615 -46.40 -3.33 28.42
N ASN A 616 -46.31 -4.43 27.67
CA ASN A 616 -47.01 -5.71 27.95
C ASN A 616 -46.66 -6.72 26.85
N LYS A 617 -45.94 -7.81 27.15
CA LYS A 617 -46.44 -9.11 27.69
C LYS A 617 -47.45 -9.81 26.77
N ASN A 618 -46.96 -10.81 26.03
CA ASN A 618 -47.45 -12.20 26.13
C ASN A 618 -46.62 -13.13 25.24
N ALA A 619 -45.89 -14.05 25.88
CA ALA A 619 -45.41 -15.29 25.30
C ALA A 619 -46.04 -16.45 26.08
N PRO A 620 -46.36 -17.59 25.45
CA PRO A 620 -46.32 -18.87 26.11
C PRO A 620 -44.96 -19.54 25.85
N ALA A 621 -44.39 -20.06 26.93
CA ALA A 621 -43.24 -20.94 26.92
C ALA A 621 -43.64 -22.32 26.42
N ASP A 622 -42.79 -22.93 25.59
CA ASP A 622 -42.55 -24.37 25.63
C ASP A 622 -41.09 -24.60 25.22
N ALA A 623 -40.42 -25.40 26.04
CA ALA A 623 -39.01 -25.72 26.00
C ALA A 623 -38.76 -26.88 25.04
N ASP A 624 -37.71 -26.78 24.23
CA ASP A 624 -36.86 -27.90 23.88
C ASP A 624 -35.46 -27.39 23.53
N ALA A 625 -34.47 -28.03 24.14
CA ALA A 625 -33.06 -27.73 24.06
C ALA A 625 -32.43 -28.47 22.87
N ASP A 626 -31.77 -27.74 21.96
CA ASP A 626 -30.46 -28.07 21.38
C ASP A 626 -30.07 -27.06 20.28
N ALA A 627 -28.76 -26.88 20.11
CA ALA A 627 -28.04 -26.07 19.11
C ALA A 627 -27.81 -24.58 19.44
N ASP A 628 -26.70 -24.33 20.14
CA ASP A 628 -25.99 -23.05 20.07
C ASP A 628 -25.30 -22.97 18.69
N ALA A 629 -26.06 -22.51 17.70
CA ALA A 629 -25.62 -22.22 16.36
C ALA A 629 -25.62 -20.70 16.17
N ASN A 630 -24.44 -20.12 16.34
CA ASN A 630 -23.91 -18.95 15.64
C ASN A 630 -24.95 -18.20 14.76
N LEU A 631 -25.74 -17.30 15.36
CA LEU A 631 -26.72 -16.47 14.66
C LEU A 631 -26.03 -15.25 14.03
N THR A 632 -25.16 -15.49 13.06
CA THR A 632 -24.62 -14.43 12.20
C THR A 632 -25.21 -14.57 10.78
N GLY A 633 -25.91 -13.53 10.31
CA GLY A 633 -26.14 -13.31 8.87
C GLY A 633 -27.40 -13.89 8.25
N ARG A 634 -28.58 -13.78 8.89
CA ARG A 634 -29.85 -14.05 8.19
C ARG A 634 -30.15 -12.88 7.24
N TRP A 635 -30.27 -13.15 5.94
CA TRP A 635 -30.68 -12.13 4.96
C TRP A 635 -32.21 -12.02 4.97
N VAL A 636 -32.74 -10.80 4.96
CA VAL A 636 -34.19 -10.53 4.87
C VAL A 636 -34.47 -9.78 3.58
N LYS A 637 -35.54 -10.19 2.89
CA LYS A 637 -35.99 -9.51 1.68
C LYS A 637 -36.44 -8.09 2.06
N ARG A 638 -35.83 -7.08 1.44
CA ARG A 638 -36.09 -5.68 1.71
C ARG A 638 -37.53 -5.34 1.33
N GLU A 639 -38.25 -4.76 2.29
CA GLU A 639 -39.61 -4.27 2.12
C GLU A 639 -39.66 -2.77 2.44
N VAL A 640 -40.35 -2.00 1.60
CA VAL A 640 -40.47 -0.55 1.76
C VAL A 640 -41.94 -0.16 1.88
N GLU A 641 -42.32 0.45 3.00
CA GLU A 641 -43.67 1.01 3.15
C GLU A 641 -43.86 2.24 2.26
N LEU A 642 -44.85 2.18 1.37
CA LEU A 642 -45.24 3.26 0.49
C LEU A 642 -46.20 4.21 1.23
N LYS A 643 -45.62 5.22 1.89
CA LYS A 643 -46.36 6.19 2.72
C LYS A 643 -47.22 7.15 1.87
N ASP A 644 -48.38 7.50 2.44
CA ASP A 644 -49.31 8.49 1.89
C ASP A 644 -48.60 9.83 1.71
N SER A 645 -48.41 10.25 0.47
CA SER A 645 -47.65 11.45 0.14
C SER A 645 -47.95 11.94 -1.29
N PRO A 646 -47.68 13.22 -1.60
CA PRO A 646 -47.75 13.74 -2.96
C PRO A 646 -46.56 13.28 -3.83
N ARG A 647 -45.66 12.43 -3.31
CA ARG A 647 -44.49 11.93 -4.05
C ARG A 647 -44.97 11.05 -5.20
N GLN A 648 -44.35 11.23 -6.37
CA GLN A 648 -44.71 10.44 -7.55
C GLN A 648 -44.22 9.00 -7.38
N PHE A 649 -45.05 8.04 -7.82
CA PHE A 649 -44.84 6.61 -7.69
C PHE A 649 -43.52 6.17 -8.33
N GLY A 650 -43.14 6.76 -9.46
CA GLY A 650 -41.89 6.45 -10.15
C GLY A 650 -40.60 6.83 -9.39
N PHE A 651 -40.70 7.60 -8.29
CA PHE A 651 -39.58 7.83 -7.37
C PHE A 651 -39.63 6.94 -6.11
N CYS A 652 -40.72 6.19 -5.95
CA CYS A 652 -40.96 5.36 -4.78
C CYS A 652 -40.69 3.86 -5.04
N VAL A 653 -40.68 3.46 -6.32
CA VAL A 653 -40.34 2.11 -6.76
C VAL A 653 -39.31 2.17 -7.88
N ASP A 654 -38.38 1.22 -7.86
CA ASP A 654 -37.36 1.07 -8.88
C ASP A 654 -37.80 0.06 -9.95
N GLY A 655 -37.50 0.35 -11.22
CA GLY A 655 -37.86 -0.50 -12.36
C GLY A 655 -39.19 -0.15 -13.05
N MET A 656 -39.73 -1.12 -13.78
CA MET A 656 -41.00 -1.04 -14.52
C MET A 656 -42.03 -2.10 -14.08
N GLU A 657 -41.67 -2.92 -13.09
CA GLU A 657 -42.56 -3.89 -12.45
C GLU A 657 -42.42 -3.74 -10.94
N ALA A 658 -43.52 -3.79 -10.20
CA ALA A 658 -43.51 -3.70 -8.74
C ALA A 658 -44.55 -4.66 -8.13
N ARG A 659 -44.15 -5.41 -7.11
CA ARG A 659 -45.06 -6.23 -6.30
C ARG A 659 -45.38 -5.49 -5.01
N ILE A 660 -46.65 -5.14 -4.80
CA ILE A 660 -47.11 -4.37 -3.64
C ILE A 660 -48.07 -5.23 -2.82
N ARG A 661 -47.68 -5.52 -1.57
CA ARG A 661 -48.56 -6.14 -0.59
C ARG A 661 -49.52 -5.08 -0.02
N VAL A 662 -50.80 -5.41 -0.02
CA VAL A 662 -51.89 -4.60 0.50
C VAL A 662 -52.33 -5.18 1.84
N GLU A 663 -52.07 -4.43 2.91
CA GLU A 663 -52.42 -4.79 4.27
C GLU A 663 -53.65 -3.98 4.70
N VAL A 664 -54.66 -4.64 5.28
CA VAL A 664 -55.85 -3.97 5.83
C VAL A 664 -55.54 -3.54 7.26
N ARG A 665 -55.66 -2.24 7.51
CA ARG A 665 -55.39 -1.58 8.79
C ARG A 665 -56.66 -1.31 9.60
#